data_AF-A0A2A3EJG4-F1
#
_entry.id   AF-A0A2A3EJG4-F1
#
_cell.length_a   1.000
_cell.length_b   1.000
_cell.length_c   1.000
_cell.angle_alpha   90.00
_cell.angle_beta   90.00
_cell.angle_gamma   90.00
#
_symmetry.space_group_name_H-M   'P 1'
#
loop_
_entity.id
_entity.type
_entity.pdbx_description
1 polymer ?
#
loop_
_entity_poly.entity_id
_entity_poly.type
_entity_poly.pdbx_seq_one_letter_code
_entity_poly.pdbx_strand_id
1 'polypeptide(L)'
;MKPKLQLTSEVAWTKLQQYFSTNGSKIKIYDLFQQDPKRFENFSLEISTPEDGPILLDYSKNRLTKEALQLLLELAKAREVEAARDAMFKGEKINFTENRAVLHIALRNRLNKPILVDNKDVMPDVNAVLNHMKQFTNEILSKQWKGFTGKPIEDVVNIGIGGSDLGPLMVTEALKAFHIGPRVHFVSNIDGTHIAETLKKLNPETTLFIIASKTFTTQETITNAISAKIWLLETLKNPTAVAQHFVALSTNNQKVKEFGIDEKNMFGFWDWVGGRYSLWSAIGLSICLSIGFENFEKLLSGAHFMDQHFCTAPLEKNASIILALLGIWYHNFYKTETHALLPYDQYLHRFAAYFQQGDMESNGKYVTREGKVVNYTTGPIVWGEPGTNGQHAFYQLLHQGTRLVPCDFIIPIQSHNKVQGNLHHKILLANCFAQTEALMKGKNENEARTELQKAGINPEQINLLLPHKVFEGNRPTNTILLKKITPFILGALIAMYEHKIFVQGIIWDINSFDQWGVELGKQLAKVIEPELESTQPVTNHDSSTNGMKANTGLWLGTLIGLSAILTLLEEDTSYSEICLIVGLTGIGLIISSICLYLRLSSEKITVKDFQAIYFLPAIITSLLYLFVANKGLLMSVIWGLSVSSLGTWGILQLMSIFPYCFTIGEATAVMHGCILFLMSVVTNLPLRYHLPPIHDNDIATVFLQVIMLYVISICLISNYFPMFNSTKNFYILTISLLIIVIPLMYILLDQNPLIWIFYFCSKTNKIILIGYWIICLLLGITVVTYQVLINLQATTSTRKMFHLLAVLVYIPGLIYERILLYLASGIILGLFVFLELIRYLQIPPLGKILQQGFSVFADEKDNLISLTPLYLFCGLSFPLWMPTNNLSLLILLSGILTVGVGDTAASFIGSKWGFHKWTNSNKSFEGTIACFLIQIGLICILTFMGYIDSDWLFLRSLLLSIVLSFVEAQTNQVDNLALPLLMYVCLMV
;
A
#
# COMPACT_ATOMS: atom_id res chain seq x y z
N MET A 1 30.79 4.77 -41.17
CA MET A 1 30.33 3.66 -42.04
C MET A 1 29.27 4.15 -43.03
N LYS A 2 29.20 3.58 -44.24
CA LYS A 2 28.19 3.96 -45.24
C LYS A 2 26.82 3.30 -44.97
N PRO A 3 25.69 3.90 -45.39
CA PRO A 3 24.40 3.23 -45.41
C PRO A 3 24.43 1.96 -46.26
N LYS A 4 23.64 0.97 -45.87
CA LYS A 4 23.54 -0.31 -46.59
C LYS A 4 22.23 -0.40 -47.37
N LEU A 5 22.18 -1.35 -48.32
CA LEU A 5 20.91 -1.75 -48.91
C LEU A 5 19.93 -2.17 -47.79
N GLN A 6 18.64 -1.93 -48.02
CA GLN A 6 17.58 -2.37 -47.11
C GLN A 6 17.74 -3.86 -46.82
N LEU A 7 17.71 -4.26 -45.54
CA LEU A 7 18.02 -5.64 -45.12
C LEU A 7 17.21 -6.70 -45.89
N THR A 8 15.93 -6.45 -46.12
CA THR A 8 15.03 -7.38 -46.84
C THR A 8 15.34 -7.54 -48.33
N SER A 9 16.13 -6.64 -48.90
CA SER A 9 16.63 -6.69 -50.29
C SER A 9 18.04 -7.28 -50.40
N GLU A 10 18.69 -7.62 -49.27
CA GLU A 10 20.00 -8.25 -49.25
C GLU A 10 19.93 -9.66 -49.84
N VAL A 11 20.85 -10.03 -50.74
CA VAL A 11 20.80 -11.35 -51.41
C VAL A 11 20.88 -12.49 -50.39
N ALA A 12 21.72 -12.35 -49.37
CA ALA A 12 21.83 -13.31 -48.27
C ALA A 12 20.50 -13.44 -47.48
N TRP A 13 19.77 -12.34 -47.30
CA TRP A 13 18.45 -12.36 -46.66
C TRP A 13 17.42 -13.09 -47.52
N THR A 14 17.35 -12.80 -48.82
CA THR A 14 16.42 -13.45 -49.74
C THR A 14 16.65 -14.97 -49.79
N LYS A 15 17.92 -15.41 -49.83
CA LYS A 15 18.27 -16.83 -49.74
C LYS A 15 17.80 -17.46 -48.43
N LEU A 16 18.03 -16.80 -47.30
CA LEU A 16 17.61 -17.29 -45.99
C LEU A 16 16.06 -17.34 -45.88
N GLN A 17 15.36 -16.36 -46.43
CA GLN A 17 13.89 -16.34 -46.51
C GLN A 17 13.36 -17.49 -47.36
N GLN A 18 13.96 -17.75 -48.53
CA GLN A 18 13.58 -18.89 -49.39
C GLN A 18 13.81 -20.23 -48.68
N TYR A 19 14.94 -20.37 -47.99
CA TYR A 19 15.24 -21.55 -47.17
C TYR A 19 14.18 -21.73 -46.07
N PHE A 20 13.88 -20.67 -45.32
CA PHE A 20 12.87 -20.70 -44.25
C PHE A 20 11.48 -21.06 -44.78
N SER A 21 11.03 -20.46 -45.88
CA SER A 21 9.74 -20.76 -46.50
C SER A 21 9.62 -22.24 -46.92
N THR A 22 10.72 -22.87 -47.33
CA THR A 22 10.74 -24.27 -47.78
C THR A 22 10.85 -25.27 -46.63
N ASN A 23 11.62 -24.92 -45.59
CA ASN A 23 12.08 -25.86 -44.57
C ASN A 23 11.62 -25.51 -43.15
N GLY A 24 11.39 -24.24 -42.81
CA GLY A 24 11.25 -23.75 -41.43
C GLY A 24 10.15 -24.42 -40.60
N SER A 25 9.01 -24.76 -41.21
CA SER A 25 7.91 -25.47 -40.54
C SER A 25 8.20 -26.95 -40.29
N LYS A 26 9.14 -27.53 -41.04
CA LYS A 26 9.52 -28.96 -40.98
C LYS A 26 10.62 -29.24 -39.96
N ILE A 27 11.27 -28.19 -39.42
CA ILE A 27 12.38 -28.35 -38.48
C ILE A 27 11.84 -28.77 -37.11
N LYS A 28 12.15 -30.00 -36.72
CA LYS A 28 11.84 -30.59 -35.41
C LYS A 28 13.14 -30.85 -34.67
N ILE A 29 13.35 -30.18 -33.53
CA ILE A 29 14.61 -30.25 -32.77
C ILE A 29 14.91 -31.71 -32.39
N TYR A 30 13.92 -32.44 -31.88
CA TYR A 30 14.09 -33.84 -31.48
C TYR A 30 14.59 -34.73 -32.63
N ASP A 31 14.02 -34.59 -33.83
CA ASP A 31 14.43 -35.35 -35.02
C ASP A 31 15.87 -35.01 -35.42
N LEU A 32 16.29 -33.74 -35.29
CA LEU A 32 17.68 -33.35 -35.58
C LEU A 32 18.68 -34.03 -34.65
N PHE A 33 18.34 -34.27 -33.38
CA PHE A 33 19.20 -35.05 -32.46
C PHE A 33 19.24 -36.53 -32.80
N GLN A 34 18.12 -37.10 -33.29
CA GLN A 34 18.10 -38.50 -33.74
C GLN A 34 18.92 -38.70 -35.03
N GLN A 35 18.91 -37.72 -35.93
CA GLN A 35 19.61 -37.77 -37.21
C GLN A 35 21.12 -37.49 -37.09
N ASP A 36 21.52 -36.63 -36.14
CA ASP A 36 22.92 -36.29 -35.88
C ASP A 36 23.29 -36.59 -34.42
N PRO A 37 23.84 -37.78 -34.12
CA PRO A 37 24.31 -38.11 -32.77
C PRO A 37 25.40 -37.18 -32.24
N LYS A 38 26.07 -36.41 -33.11
CA LYS A 38 27.11 -35.42 -32.76
C LYS A 38 26.59 -33.98 -32.76
N ARG A 39 25.26 -33.81 -32.71
CA ARG A 39 24.63 -32.49 -32.80
C ARG A 39 25.07 -31.55 -31.69
N PHE A 40 25.23 -32.05 -30.47
CA PHE A 40 25.72 -31.24 -29.36
C PHE A 40 27.11 -30.68 -29.65
N GLU A 41 28.05 -31.51 -30.08
CA GLU A 41 29.42 -31.11 -30.41
C GLU A 41 29.46 -30.14 -31.60
N ASN A 42 28.58 -30.33 -32.59
CA ASN A 42 28.50 -29.48 -33.77
C ASN A 42 27.80 -28.13 -33.51
N PHE A 43 26.96 -28.03 -32.49
CA PHE A 43 26.15 -26.86 -32.14
C PHE A 43 26.35 -26.43 -30.68
N SER A 44 27.60 -26.51 -30.21
CA SER A 44 28.03 -25.92 -28.95
C SER A 44 29.39 -25.26 -29.10
N LEU A 45 29.67 -24.27 -28.25
CA LEU A 45 30.96 -23.60 -28.16
C LEU A 45 31.45 -23.64 -26.73
N GLU A 46 32.61 -24.24 -26.52
CA GLU A 46 33.34 -24.14 -25.26
C GLU A 46 34.40 -23.05 -25.37
N ILE A 47 34.31 -22.06 -24.49
CA ILE A 47 35.20 -20.89 -24.46
C ILE A 47 36.08 -21.04 -23.22
N SER A 48 37.30 -21.52 -23.40
CA SER A 48 38.25 -21.72 -22.30
C SER A 48 38.68 -20.38 -21.72
N THR A 49 38.34 -20.13 -20.46
CA THR A 49 38.83 -18.96 -19.71
C THR A 49 40.19 -19.26 -19.08
N PRO A 50 40.97 -18.23 -18.68
CA PRO A 50 42.31 -18.44 -18.13
C PRO A 50 42.32 -19.29 -16.85
N GLU A 51 41.45 -18.98 -15.88
CA GLU A 51 41.48 -19.60 -14.54
C GLU A 51 40.09 -19.99 -13.98
N ASP A 52 39.01 -19.41 -14.50
CA ASP A 52 37.65 -19.57 -13.96
C ASP A 52 36.88 -20.76 -14.56
N GLY A 53 37.51 -21.57 -15.41
CA GLY A 53 36.88 -22.68 -16.14
C GLY A 53 36.10 -22.24 -17.37
N PRO A 54 35.72 -23.17 -18.25
CA PRO A 54 35.11 -22.81 -19.53
C PRO A 54 33.70 -22.21 -19.36
N ILE A 55 33.34 -21.35 -20.31
CA ILE A 55 31.96 -20.97 -20.59
C ILE A 55 31.49 -21.85 -21.75
N LEU A 56 30.49 -22.70 -21.50
CA LEU A 56 29.89 -23.53 -22.54
C LEU A 56 28.57 -22.89 -23.00
N LEU A 57 28.49 -22.55 -24.28
CA LEU A 57 27.26 -22.16 -24.95
C LEU A 57 26.74 -23.37 -25.75
N ASP A 58 25.73 -24.06 -25.23
CA ASP A 58 24.98 -25.07 -25.96
C ASP A 58 23.80 -24.41 -26.68
N TYR A 59 23.87 -24.37 -28.01
CA TYR A 59 22.79 -23.89 -28.88
C TYR A 59 22.22 -25.00 -29.76
N SER A 60 22.47 -26.27 -29.40
CA SER A 60 22.03 -27.45 -30.17
C SER A 60 20.51 -27.67 -30.10
N LYS A 61 19.86 -27.20 -29.03
CA LYS A 61 18.40 -27.26 -28.83
C LYS A 61 17.64 -26.13 -29.52
N ASN A 62 18.16 -25.65 -30.65
CA ASN A 62 17.50 -24.69 -31.52
C ASN A 62 16.96 -25.38 -32.78
N ARG A 63 15.88 -24.82 -33.34
CA ARG A 63 15.34 -25.16 -34.68
C ARG A 63 16.30 -24.68 -35.79
N LEU A 64 17.50 -25.26 -35.82
CA LEU A 64 18.63 -24.79 -36.63
C LEU A 64 19.36 -25.98 -37.27
N THR A 65 19.50 -25.94 -38.59
CA THR A 65 20.31 -26.89 -39.38
C THR A 65 21.67 -26.28 -39.69
N LYS A 66 22.60 -27.10 -40.18
CA LYS A 66 23.93 -26.62 -40.62
C LYS A 66 23.82 -25.62 -41.78
N GLU A 67 22.91 -25.89 -42.72
CA GLU A 67 22.64 -25.00 -43.86
C GLU A 67 22.06 -23.65 -43.40
N ALA A 68 21.08 -23.67 -42.49
CA ALA A 68 20.51 -22.43 -41.93
C ALA A 68 21.58 -21.59 -41.22
N LEU A 69 22.45 -22.23 -40.42
CA LEU A 69 23.56 -21.54 -39.76
C LEU A 69 24.53 -20.92 -40.78
N GLN A 70 24.87 -21.66 -41.84
CA GLN A 70 25.74 -21.14 -42.90
C GLN A 70 25.14 -19.91 -43.59
N LEU A 71 23.84 -19.93 -43.90
CA LEU A 71 23.13 -18.80 -44.50
C LEU A 71 23.06 -17.58 -43.55
N LEU A 72 22.89 -17.81 -42.25
CA LEU A 72 22.93 -16.76 -41.23
C LEU A 72 24.34 -16.12 -41.14
N LEU A 73 25.39 -16.93 -41.22
CA LEU A 73 26.77 -16.43 -41.25
C LEU A 73 27.06 -15.64 -42.53
N GLU A 74 26.55 -16.08 -43.68
CA GLU A 74 26.60 -15.32 -44.95
C GLU A 74 25.91 -13.97 -44.82
N LEU A 75 24.75 -13.90 -44.15
CA LEU A 75 24.07 -12.66 -43.86
C LEU A 75 24.94 -11.74 -42.99
N ALA A 76 25.53 -12.26 -41.90
CA ALA A 76 26.42 -11.47 -41.04
C ALA A 76 27.61 -10.86 -41.82
N LYS A 77 28.21 -11.63 -42.73
CA LYS A 77 29.28 -11.15 -43.63
C LYS A 77 28.77 -10.08 -44.59
N ALA A 78 27.63 -10.30 -45.25
CA ALA A 78 27.02 -9.34 -46.18
C ALA A 78 26.66 -8.01 -45.49
N ARG A 79 26.25 -8.07 -44.22
CA ARG A 79 25.97 -6.89 -43.39
C ARG A 79 27.21 -6.26 -42.76
N GLU A 80 28.41 -6.73 -43.10
CA GLU A 80 29.71 -6.19 -42.67
C GLU A 80 29.86 -6.09 -41.14
N VAL A 81 29.38 -7.10 -40.41
CA VAL A 81 29.48 -7.15 -38.95
C VAL A 81 30.94 -7.01 -38.47
N GLU A 82 31.89 -7.65 -39.16
CA GLU A 82 33.33 -7.57 -38.81
C GLU A 82 33.89 -6.16 -38.97
N ALA A 83 33.60 -5.49 -40.09
CA ALA A 83 34.06 -4.12 -40.31
C ALA A 83 33.42 -3.15 -39.31
N ALA A 84 32.15 -3.36 -38.97
CA ALA A 84 31.46 -2.56 -37.97
C ALA A 84 32.05 -2.75 -36.57
N ARG A 85 32.37 -4.00 -36.18
CA ARG A 85 33.08 -4.33 -34.95
C ARG A 85 34.42 -3.58 -34.92
N ASP A 86 35.23 -3.73 -35.97
CA ASP A 86 36.56 -3.14 -36.00
C ASP A 86 36.50 -1.61 -35.88
N ALA A 87 35.50 -0.96 -36.48
CA ALA A 87 35.24 0.46 -36.33
C ALA A 87 34.88 0.85 -34.88
N MET A 88 34.06 0.06 -34.17
CA MET A 88 33.79 0.26 -32.74
C MET A 88 35.09 0.23 -31.94
N PHE A 89 35.91 -0.81 -32.13
CA PHE A 89 37.17 -1.00 -31.39
C PHE A 89 38.25 0.02 -31.73
N LYS A 90 38.18 0.66 -32.90
CA LYS A 90 39.07 1.77 -33.31
C LYS A 90 38.66 3.14 -32.76
N GLY A 91 37.48 3.25 -32.14
CA GLY A 91 36.95 4.54 -31.66
C GLY A 91 36.30 5.38 -32.76
N GLU A 92 35.89 4.78 -33.88
CA GLU A 92 35.12 5.49 -34.89
C GLU A 92 33.76 5.94 -34.34
N LYS A 93 33.22 7.04 -34.89
CA LYS A 93 31.94 7.62 -34.47
C LYS A 93 30.75 6.84 -35.02
N ILE A 94 30.59 5.61 -34.54
CA ILE A 94 29.55 4.66 -35.01
C ILE A 94 28.16 4.97 -34.45
N ASN A 95 28.07 5.73 -33.36
CA ASN A 95 26.82 6.37 -32.94
C ASN A 95 26.61 7.60 -33.83
N PHE A 96 26.04 7.36 -35.00
CA PHE A 96 26.01 8.32 -36.09
C PHE A 96 24.97 9.43 -35.90
N THR A 97 23.93 9.23 -35.09
CA THR A 97 22.90 10.26 -34.82
C THR A 97 23.38 11.31 -33.82
N GLU A 98 24.23 10.92 -32.86
CA GLU A 98 24.84 11.85 -31.88
C GLU A 98 26.27 12.25 -32.25
N ASN A 99 26.83 11.71 -33.34
CA ASN A 99 28.22 11.90 -33.76
C ASN A 99 29.24 11.55 -32.65
N ARG A 100 29.07 10.38 -32.03
CA ARG A 100 29.91 9.91 -30.91
C ARG A 100 30.59 8.58 -31.22
N ALA A 101 31.77 8.38 -30.63
CA ALA A 101 32.37 7.07 -30.52
C ALA A 101 31.56 6.19 -29.55
N VAL A 102 31.80 4.87 -29.58
CA VAL A 102 31.14 3.91 -28.68
C VAL A 102 32.21 2.98 -28.12
N LEU A 103 32.59 3.21 -26.87
CA LEU A 103 33.86 2.69 -26.34
C LEU A 103 33.77 2.12 -24.92
N HIS A 104 32.66 1.46 -24.57
CA HIS A 104 32.59 0.71 -23.31
C HIS A 104 33.70 -0.36 -23.21
N ILE A 105 34.19 -0.87 -24.35
CA ILE A 105 35.37 -1.75 -24.45
C ILE A 105 36.68 -1.08 -23.97
N ALA A 106 36.81 0.24 -24.07
CA ALA A 106 38.01 0.96 -23.63
C ALA A 106 38.11 0.98 -22.09
N LEU A 107 36.97 1.08 -21.40
CA LEU A 107 36.87 1.09 -19.93
C LEU A 107 37.45 -0.18 -19.28
N ARG A 108 37.46 -1.26 -20.05
CA ARG A 108 37.92 -2.59 -19.63
C ARG A 108 39.11 -3.09 -20.45
N ASN A 109 39.75 -2.25 -21.25
CA ASN A 109 40.90 -2.65 -22.07
C ASN A 109 42.15 -2.92 -21.22
N ARG A 110 42.32 -4.18 -20.77
CA ARG A 110 43.41 -4.57 -19.86
C ARG A 110 44.78 -4.64 -20.53
N LEU A 111 44.82 -4.70 -21.87
CA LEU A 111 46.06 -4.62 -22.63
C LEU A 111 46.62 -3.20 -22.73
N ASN A 112 45.83 -2.18 -22.38
CA ASN A 112 46.19 -0.76 -22.52
C ASN A 112 46.68 -0.40 -23.93
N LYS A 113 46.22 -1.13 -24.96
CA LYS A 113 46.47 -0.74 -26.36
C LYS A 113 45.77 0.61 -26.61
N PRO A 114 46.44 1.58 -27.25
CA PRO A 114 45.84 2.88 -27.52
C PRO A 114 44.53 2.76 -28.31
N ILE A 115 43.51 3.52 -27.90
CA ILE A 115 42.24 3.65 -28.62
C ILE A 115 42.00 5.14 -28.83
N LEU A 116 41.93 5.56 -30.09
CA LEU A 116 41.93 6.98 -30.44
C LEU A 116 40.50 7.49 -30.62
N VAL A 117 40.17 8.60 -29.97
CA VAL A 117 39.01 9.44 -30.27
C VAL A 117 39.53 10.82 -30.62
N ASP A 118 39.17 11.32 -31.81
CA ASP A 118 39.65 12.61 -32.32
C ASP A 118 41.19 12.75 -32.21
N ASN A 119 41.91 11.66 -32.57
CA ASN A 119 43.37 11.50 -32.51
C ASN A 119 44.01 11.53 -31.10
N LYS A 120 43.21 11.48 -30.04
CA LYS A 120 43.71 11.36 -28.65
C LYS A 120 43.45 9.96 -28.11
N ASP A 121 44.49 9.34 -27.54
CA ASP A 121 44.32 8.08 -26.81
C ASP A 121 43.51 8.30 -25.53
N VAL A 122 42.46 7.51 -25.35
CA VAL A 122 41.57 7.60 -24.18
C VAL A 122 42.07 6.78 -22.98
N MET A 123 42.97 5.82 -23.19
CA MET A 123 43.41 4.90 -22.14
C MET A 123 44.07 5.57 -20.92
N PRO A 124 44.89 6.64 -21.07
CA PRO A 124 45.43 7.35 -19.91
C PRO A 124 44.34 7.93 -19.00
N ASP A 125 43.30 8.55 -19.59
CA ASP A 125 42.19 9.15 -18.84
C ASP A 125 41.33 8.05 -18.18
N VAL A 126 41.11 6.91 -18.85
CA VAL A 126 40.45 5.71 -18.28
C VAL A 126 41.18 5.21 -17.05
N ASN A 127 42.50 4.99 -17.16
CA ASN A 127 43.30 4.47 -16.06
C ASN A 127 43.43 5.46 -14.90
N ALA A 128 43.44 6.77 -15.17
CA ALA A 128 43.43 7.79 -14.12
C ALA A 128 42.17 7.69 -13.25
N VAL A 129 40.98 7.56 -13.87
CA VAL A 129 39.72 7.38 -13.13
C VAL A 129 39.68 6.05 -12.37
N LEU A 130 40.13 4.95 -12.99
CA LEU A 130 40.22 3.65 -12.32
C LEU A 130 41.14 3.71 -11.09
N ASN A 131 42.30 4.37 -11.20
CA ASN A 131 43.20 4.57 -10.07
C ASN A 131 42.58 5.43 -8.97
N HIS A 132 41.83 6.47 -9.33
CA HIS A 132 41.11 7.28 -8.37
C HIS A 132 40.03 6.46 -7.63
N MET A 133 39.25 5.65 -8.35
CA MET A 133 38.29 4.72 -7.74
C MET A 133 38.97 3.72 -6.80
N LYS A 134 40.15 3.20 -7.17
CA LYS A 134 40.96 2.29 -6.34
C LYS A 134 41.39 2.95 -5.04
N GLN A 135 41.92 4.17 -5.11
CA GLN A 135 42.33 4.95 -3.93
C GLN A 135 41.15 5.17 -2.99
N PHE A 136 40.05 5.71 -3.51
CA PHE A 136 38.84 5.96 -2.72
C PHE A 136 38.25 4.69 -2.11
N THR A 137 38.21 3.60 -2.89
CA THR A 137 37.73 2.30 -2.40
C THR A 137 38.58 1.81 -1.24
N ASN A 138 39.91 1.92 -1.35
CA ASN A 138 40.82 1.52 -0.28
C ASN A 138 40.62 2.37 0.97
N GLU A 139 40.43 3.69 0.85
CA GLU A 139 40.19 4.58 1.98
C GLU A 139 38.90 4.22 2.75
N ILE A 140 37.83 3.85 2.04
CA ILE A 140 36.57 3.41 2.63
C ILE A 140 36.75 2.05 3.32
N LEU A 141 37.32 1.06 2.62
CA LEU A 141 37.49 -0.30 3.16
C LEU A 141 38.47 -0.36 4.34
N SER A 142 39.53 0.45 4.31
CA SER A 142 40.47 0.59 5.43
C SER A 142 39.94 1.47 6.56
N LYS A 143 38.71 1.99 6.44
CA LYS A 143 38.07 2.89 7.40
C LYS A 143 38.86 4.18 7.65
N GLN A 144 39.71 4.59 6.71
CA GLN A 144 40.43 5.87 6.77
C GLN A 144 39.51 7.03 6.45
N TRP A 145 38.62 6.86 5.47
CA TRP A 145 37.54 7.82 5.22
C TRP A 145 36.55 7.81 6.39
N LYS A 146 36.30 8.98 6.96
CA LYS A 146 35.36 9.17 8.06
C LYS A 146 34.21 10.06 7.64
N GLY A 147 33.02 9.76 8.13
CA GLY A 147 31.90 10.70 8.15
C GLY A 147 32.20 11.89 9.05
N PHE A 148 31.27 12.85 9.06
CA PHE A 148 31.43 14.14 9.72
C PHE A 148 31.72 14.06 11.22
N THR A 149 31.24 13.02 11.90
CA THR A 149 31.47 12.79 13.34
C THR A 149 32.71 11.94 13.63
N GLY A 150 33.53 11.63 12.62
CA GLY A 150 34.73 10.80 12.76
C GLY A 150 34.47 9.29 12.70
N LYS A 151 33.22 8.86 12.53
CA LYS A 151 32.84 7.44 12.39
C LYS A 151 33.16 6.91 10.97
N PRO A 152 33.53 5.63 10.83
CA PRO A 152 33.70 5.02 9.51
C PRO A 152 32.36 4.89 8.76
N ILE A 153 32.41 4.86 7.43
CA ILE A 153 31.24 4.61 6.59
C ILE A 153 30.81 3.15 6.72
N GLU A 154 29.52 2.92 6.93
CA GLU A 154 28.90 1.59 7.01
C GLU A 154 27.88 1.34 5.90
N ASP A 155 27.30 2.41 5.36
CA ASP A 155 26.28 2.37 4.32
C ASP A 155 26.68 3.28 3.15
N VAL A 156 26.44 2.79 1.94
CA VAL A 156 26.61 3.53 0.69
C VAL A 156 25.28 3.53 -0.05
N VAL A 157 24.82 4.70 -0.48
CA VAL A 157 23.58 4.85 -1.25
C VAL A 157 23.91 5.38 -2.64
N ASN A 158 23.72 4.56 -3.65
CA ASN A 158 23.83 4.97 -5.05
C ASN A 158 22.50 5.61 -5.49
N ILE A 159 22.53 6.91 -5.82
CA ILE A 159 21.38 7.65 -6.34
C ILE A 159 21.58 7.88 -7.84
N GLY A 160 20.77 7.21 -8.66
CA GLY A 160 20.86 7.25 -10.12
C GLY A 160 19.70 6.50 -10.75
N ILE A 161 19.40 6.71 -12.04
CA ILE A 161 18.31 6.01 -12.74
C ILE A 161 18.78 5.41 -14.07
N GLY A 162 18.12 4.33 -14.49
CA GLY A 162 18.44 3.62 -15.73
C GLY A 162 19.86 3.04 -15.69
N GLY A 163 20.72 3.51 -16.60
CA GLY A 163 22.10 3.00 -16.72
C GLY A 163 22.99 3.32 -15.52
N SER A 164 22.66 4.36 -14.77
CA SER A 164 23.33 4.74 -13.52
C SER A 164 22.89 3.92 -12.29
N ASP A 165 21.98 2.96 -12.47
CA ASP A 165 21.35 2.16 -11.40
C ASP A 165 21.42 0.67 -11.69
N LEU A 166 20.83 0.23 -12.81
CA LEU A 166 20.59 -1.19 -13.09
C LEU A 166 21.87 -2.02 -13.16
N GLY A 167 22.94 -1.48 -13.75
CA GLY A 167 24.24 -2.14 -13.83
C GLY A 167 24.85 -2.35 -12.44
N PRO A 168 25.11 -1.28 -11.68
CA PRO A 168 25.57 -1.37 -10.29
C PRO A 168 24.72 -2.28 -9.39
N LEU A 169 23.39 -2.15 -9.44
CA LEU A 169 22.48 -3.00 -8.67
C LEU A 169 22.61 -4.48 -9.04
N MET A 170 22.58 -4.79 -10.34
CA MET A 170 22.65 -6.17 -10.81
C MET A 170 23.99 -6.82 -10.45
N VAL A 171 25.11 -6.12 -10.63
CA VAL A 171 26.44 -6.66 -10.35
C VAL A 171 26.68 -6.85 -8.85
N THR A 172 26.24 -5.91 -8.02
CA THR A 172 26.40 -6.04 -6.56
C THR A 172 25.56 -7.18 -6.00
N GLU A 173 24.35 -7.41 -6.52
CA GLU A 173 23.54 -8.58 -6.17
C GLU A 173 24.15 -9.88 -6.70
N ALA A 174 24.61 -9.91 -7.96
CA ALA A 174 25.24 -11.07 -8.60
C ALA A 174 26.53 -11.53 -7.89
N LEU A 175 27.29 -10.58 -7.33
CA LEU A 175 28.58 -10.81 -6.69
C LEU A 175 28.52 -10.69 -5.17
N LYS A 176 27.34 -10.82 -4.58
CA LYS A 176 27.14 -10.71 -3.12
C LYS A 176 27.98 -11.69 -2.31
N ALA A 177 28.35 -12.84 -2.88
CA ALA A 177 29.29 -13.80 -2.28
C ALA A 177 30.73 -13.26 -2.12
N PHE A 178 31.07 -12.16 -2.79
CA PHE A 178 32.36 -11.46 -2.74
C PHE A 178 32.27 -10.13 -1.98
N HIS A 179 31.17 -9.86 -1.27
CA HIS A 179 30.97 -8.63 -0.50
C HIS A 179 31.98 -8.54 0.66
N ILE A 180 32.72 -7.43 0.72
CA ILE A 180 33.73 -7.17 1.76
C ILE A 180 33.63 -5.76 2.36
N GLY A 181 32.80 -4.88 1.78
CA GLY A 181 32.72 -3.47 2.15
C GLY A 181 31.42 -3.04 2.84
N PRO A 182 31.08 -1.73 2.80
CA PRO A 182 29.84 -1.23 3.38
C PRO A 182 28.60 -1.83 2.71
N ARG A 183 27.46 -1.75 3.39
CA ARG A 183 26.15 -2.10 2.82
C ARG A 183 25.84 -1.14 1.68
N VAL A 184 25.45 -1.67 0.52
CA VAL A 184 25.10 -0.86 -0.65
C VAL A 184 23.59 -0.83 -0.84
N HIS A 185 23.05 0.37 -1.02
CA HIS A 185 21.64 0.65 -1.27
C HIS A 185 21.53 1.41 -2.60
N PHE A 186 20.37 1.28 -3.26
CA PHE A 186 20.13 1.88 -4.56
C PHE A 186 18.82 2.67 -4.49
N VAL A 187 18.86 3.93 -4.92
CA VAL A 187 17.69 4.81 -5.02
C VAL A 187 17.63 5.35 -6.43
N SER A 188 16.54 5.05 -7.13
CA SER A 188 16.40 5.37 -8.56
C SER A 188 15.10 6.06 -8.90
N ASN A 189 13.97 5.46 -8.54
CA ASN A 189 12.64 6.02 -8.76
C ASN A 189 12.47 7.43 -8.13
N ILE A 190 11.75 8.33 -8.81
CA ILE A 190 11.35 9.65 -8.29
C ILE A 190 10.19 9.56 -7.29
N ASP A 191 9.46 8.44 -7.28
CA ASP A 191 8.52 8.12 -6.20
C ASP A 191 9.23 8.25 -4.84
N GLY A 192 8.74 9.20 -4.03
CA GLY A 192 9.31 9.55 -2.73
C GLY A 192 9.40 8.36 -1.76
N THR A 193 8.63 7.30 -1.99
CA THR A 193 8.72 6.04 -1.25
C THR A 193 10.13 5.46 -1.28
N HIS A 194 10.80 5.51 -2.43
CA HIS A 194 12.08 4.83 -2.61
C HIS A 194 13.19 5.46 -1.75
N ILE A 195 13.30 6.79 -1.78
CA ILE A 195 14.25 7.52 -0.93
C ILE A 195 13.84 7.44 0.54
N ALA A 196 12.56 7.60 0.86
CA ALA A 196 12.08 7.58 2.25
C ALA A 196 12.34 6.24 2.95
N GLU A 197 11.96 5.11 2.32
CA GLU A 197 12.16 3.76 2.89
C GLU A 197 13.64 3.37 3.00
N THR A 198 14.48 3.91 2.12
CA THR A 198 15.93 3.75 2.22
C THR A 198 16.44 4.51 3.43
N LEU A 199 16.18 5.82 3.53
CA LEU A 199 16.71 6.69 4.59
C LEU A 199 16.24 6.27 6.00
N LYS A 200 15.05 5.69 6.16
CA LYS A 200 14.55 5.16 7.45
C LYS A 200 15.50 4.15 8.12
N LYS A 201 16.32 3.45 7.34
CA LYS A 201 17.21 2.38 7.81
C LYS A 201 18.63 2.87 8.07
N LEU A 202 18.94 4.12 7.75
CA LEU A 202 20.31 4.63 7.66
C LEU A 202 20.64 5.59 8.79
N ASN A 203 21.93 5.63 9.14
CA ASN A 203 22.46 6.62 10.08
C ASN A 203 23.19 7.73 9.30
N PRO A 204 22.77 9.01 9.43
CA PRO A 204 23.42 10.16 8.79
C PRO A 204 24.94 10.24 9.04
N GLU A 205 25.42 9.80 10.20
CA GLU A 205 26.83 9.86 10.57
C GLU A 205 27.73 8.85 9.84
N THR A 206 27.16 7.78 9.29
CA THR A 206 27.91 6.64 8.70
C THR A 206 27.48 6.30 7.28
N THR A 207 26.71 7.19 6.62
CA THR A 207 26.18 6.96 5.28
C THR A 207 26.90 7.81 4.24
N LEU A 208 27.39 7.20 3.16
CA LEU A 208 27.95 7.89 1.99
C LEU A 208 26.95 7.84 0.83
N PHE A 209 26.67 8.97 0.20
CA PHE A 209 25.83 9.07 -0.99
C PHE A 209 26.68 9.22 -2.25
N ILE A 210 26.39 8.40 -3.26
CA ILE A 210 26.99 8.46 -4.59
C ILE A 210 25.95 9.00 -5.56
N ILE A 211 26.17 10.19 -6.12
CA ILE A 211 25.24 10.80 -7.08
C ILE A 211 25.70 10.44 -8.50
N ALA A 212 24.99 9.52 -9.13
CA ALA A 212 25.35 8.91 -10.41
C ALA A 212 24.53 9.52 -11.57
N SER A 213 25.03 10.59 -12.18
CA SER A 213 24.37 11.26 -13.32
C SER A 213 25.39 11.87 -14.29
N LYS A 214 25.35 11.41 -15.55
CA LYS A 214 26.22 11.91 -16.63
C LYS A 214 26.16 13.42 -16.76
N THR A 215 24.95 13.97 -16.90
CA THR A 215 24.74 15.42 -17.08
C THR A 215 24.69 16.17 -15.75
N PHE A 216 24.45 15.47 -14.64
CA PHE A 216 24.13 16.04 -13.33
C PHE A 216 22.88 16.94 -13.34
N THR A 217 21.95 16.67 -14.26
CA THR A 217 20.70 17.41 -14.45
C THR A 217 19.47 16.52 -14.60
N THR A 218 19.64 15.19 -14.46
CA THR A 218 18.53 14.24 -14.49
C THR A 218 17.57 14.55 -13.34
N GLN A 219 16.32 14.90 -13.65
CA GLN A 219 15.35 15.39 -12.68
C GLN A 219 15.19 14.43 -11.50
N GLU A 220 14.95 13.15 -11.79
CA GLU A 220 14.75 12.09 -10.80
C GLU A 220 15.95 11.97 -9.85
N THR A 221 17.16 11.91 -10.42
CA THR A 221 18.41 11.76 -9.66
C THR A 221 18.71 12.99 -8.81
N ILE A 222 18.56 14.19 -9.36
CA ILE A 222 18.89 15.43 -8.64
C ILE A 222 17.88 15.73 -7.54
N THR A 223 16.58 15.49 -7.78
CA THR A 223 15.57 15.64 -6.73
C THR A 223 15.83 14.67 -5.57
N ASN A 224 16.12 13.39 -5.85
CA ASN A 224 16.50 12.43 -4.81
C ASN A 224 17.80 12.82 -4.08
N ALA A 225 18.81 13.33 -4.81
CA ALA A 225 20.06 13.81 -4.21
C ALA A 225 19.84 15.01 -3.28
N ILE A 226 18.98 15.95 -3.67
CA ILE A 226 18.59 17.09 -2.84
C ILE A 226 17.84 16.61 -1.59
N SER A 227 16.91 15.68 -1.71
CA SER A 227 16.19 15.09 -0.56
C SER A 227 17.16 14.41 0.43
N ALA A 228 18.12 13.63 -0.06
CA ALA A 228 19.16 13.02 0.76
C ALA A 228 20.05 14.07 1.44
N LYS A 229 20.39 15.15 0.73
CA LYS A 229 21.19 16.25 1.28
C LYS A 229 20.44 16.99 2.38
N ILE A 230 19.15 17.27 2.20
CA ILE A 230 18.29 17.89 3.21
C ILE A 230 18.26 17.01 4.46
N TRP A 231 17.96 15.71 4.31
CA TRP A 231 17.94 14.75 5.41
C TRP A 231 19.26 14.70 6.20
N LEU A 232 20.41 14.71 5.50
CA LEU A 232 21.73 14.74 6.14
C LEU A 232 21.91 16.03 6.96
N LEU A 233 21.57 17.18 6.37
CA LEU A 233 21.79 18.49 6.98
C LEU A 233 20.83 18.81 8.12
N GLU A 234 19.60 18.29 8.08
CA GLU A 234 18.65 18.37 9.21
C GLU A 234 19.21 17.68 10.47
N THR A 235 19.94 16.57 10.29
CA THR A 235 20.52 15.83 11.40
C THR A 235 21.87 16.40 11.85
N LEU A 236 22.80 16.60 10.91
CA LEU A 236 24.19 17.00 11.23
C LEU A 236 24.36 18.51 11.40
N LYS A 237 23.40 19.32 10.94
CA LYS A 237 23.32 20.78 11.13
C LYS A 237 24.58 21.56 10.70
N ASN A 238 25.38 21.00 9.78
CA ASN A 238 26.58 21.65 9.27
C ASN A 238 26.74 21.43 7.75
N PRO A 239 26.69 22.50 6.92
CA PRO A 239 26.87 22.41 5.48
C PRO A 239 28.18 21.76 5.03
N THR A 240 29.25 21.84 5.83
CA THR A 240 30.55 21.23 5.51
C THR A 240 30.52 19.70 5.53
N ALA A 241 29.51 19.09 6.18
CA ALA A 241 29.32 17.64 6.19
C ALA A 241 29.09 17.06 4.78
N VAL A 242 28.56 17.85 3.85
CA VAL A 242 28.27 17.39 2.48
C VAL A 242 29.52 16.83 1.80
N ALA A 243 30.68 17.47 1.95
CA ALA A 243 31.93 17.05 1.31
C ALA A 243 32.45 15.69 1.82
N GLN A 244 32.02 15.22 2.99
CA GLN A 244 32.42 13.93 3.57
C GLN A 244 31.39 12.82 3.32
N HIS A 245 30.17 13.19 2.94
CA HIS A 245 29.04 12.29 2.78
C HIS A 245 28.49 12.21 1.36
N PHE A 246 29.00 13.01 0.42
CA PHE A 246 28.59 12.98 -0.99
C PHE A 246 29.79 12.92 -1.95
N VAL A 247 29.67 12.04 -2.94
CA VAL A 247 30.57 11.95 -4.11
C VAL A 247 29.75 11.96 -5.40
N ALA A 248 30.36 12.34 -6.52
CA ALA A 248 29.67 12.46 -7.80
C ALA A 248 30.31 11.60 -8.89
N LEU A 249 29.48 10.92 -9.69
CA LEU A 249 29.89 10.23 -10.91
C LEU A 249 29.28 10.99 -12.08
N SER A 250 30.07 11.84 -12.74
CA SER A 250 29.54 12.80 -13.71
C SER A 250 30.58 13.28 -14.71
N THR A 251 30.13 14.02 -15.73
CA THR A 251 30.98 14.76 -16.66
C THR A 251 30.84 16.27 -16.49
N ASN A 252 30.02 16.74 -15.53
CA ASN A 252 29.66 18.15 -15.38
C ASN A 252 30.21 18.76 -14.08
N ASN A 253 31.47 19.18 -14.09
CA ASN A 253 32.17 19.72 -12.91
C ASN A 253 31.43 20.92 -12.30
N GLN A 254 30.87 21.80 -13.14
CA GLN A 254 30.18 22.99 -12.68
C GLN A 254 28.96 22.64 -11.82
N LYS A 255 28.10 21.73 -12.29
CA LYS A 255 26.88 21.34 -11.56
C LYS A 255 27.19 20.54 -10.28
N VAL A 256 28.24 19.73 -10.29
CA VAL A 256 28.73 19.02 -9.10
C VAL A 256 29.19 20.01 -8.03
N LYS A 257 29.95 21.04 -8.42
CA LYS A 257 30.40 22.09 -7.52
C LYS A 257 29.24 22.93 -6.98
N GLU A 258 28.27 23.30 -7.83
CA GLU A 258 27.04 24.00 -7.42
C GLU A 258 26.23 23.21 -6.39
N PHE A 259 26.23 21.87 -6.47
CA PHE A 259 25.60 21.02 -5.46
C PHE A 259 26.35 21.00 -4.13
N GLY A 260 27.64 21.35 -4.11
CA GLY A 260 28.48 21.40 -2.90
C GLY A 260 29.34 20.16 -2.66
N ILE A 261 29.52 19.32 -3.69
CA ILE A 261 30.49 18.20 -3.66
C ILE A 261 31.89 18.74 -3.99
N ASP A 262 32.90 18.30 -3.24
CA ASP A 262 34.30 18.63 -3.50
C ASP A 262 34.72 18.09 -4.87
N GLU A 263 35.43 18.89 -5.68
CA GLU A 263 35.88 18.49 -7.02
C GLU A 263 36.75 17.23 -6.99
N LYS A 264 37.50 17.02 -5.90
CA LYS A 264 38.30 15.80 -5.71
C LYS A 264 37.44 14.54 -5.53
N ASN A 265 36.17 14.69 -5.14
CA ASN A 265 35.21 13.61 -4.95
C ASN A 265 34.36 13.36 -6.21
N MET A 266 34.76 13.95 -7.34
CA MET A 266 34.13 13.73 -8.63
C MET A 266 34.92 12.68 -9.43
N PHE A 267 34.20 11.66 -9.88
CA PHE A 267 34.73 10.60 -10.74
C PHE A 267 34.21 10.82 -12.16
N GLY A 268 35.11 11.27 -13.04
CA GLY A 268 34.82 11.59 -14.43
C GLY A 268 34.53 10.38 -15.31
N PHE A 269 33.74 10.58 -16.37
CA PHE A 269 33.65 9.66 -17.51
C PHE A 269 33.32 10.45 -18.80
N TRP A 270 33.08 9.76 -19.91
CA TRP A 270 33.04 10.40 -21.24
C TRP A 270 31.70 10.24 -21.97
N ASP A 271 31.52 11.03 -23.03
CA ASP A 271 30.31 11.03 -23.85
C ASP A 271 30.09 9.72 -24.62
N TRP A 272 31.17 9.06 -25.05
CA TRP A 272 31.19 7.75 -25.71
C TRP A 272 30.85 6.57 -24.79
N VAL A 273 30.67 6.84 -23.48
CA VAL A 273 30.10 5.89 -22.53
C VAL A 273 28.57 6.04 -22.54
N GLY A 274 27.89 5.11 -23.19
CA GLY A 274 26.43 4.98 -23.15
C GLY A 274 25.97 4.55 -21.75
N GLY A 275 24.86 5.10 -21.26
CA GLY A 275 24.39 4.83 -19.89
C GLY A 275 24.19 3.34 -19.59
N ARG A 276 23.51 2.61 -20.48
CA ARG A 276 23.28 1.16 -20.38
C ARG A 276 24.53 0.28 -20.59
N TYR A 277 25.69 0.90 -20.85
CA TYR A 277 27.00 0.24 -20.99
C TYR A 277 28.04 0.85 -20.03
N SER A 278 27.59 1.49 -18.94
CA SER A 278 28.45 2.36 -18.12
C SER A 278 29.01 1.73 -16.86
N LEU A 279 28.53 0.55 -16.42
CA LEU A 279 28.95 -0.08 -15.16
C LEU A 279 30.46 -0.33 -15.04
N TRP A 280 31.16 -0.36 -16.17
CA TRP A 280 32.61 -0.54 -16.28
C TRP A 280 33.42 0.74 -15.96
N SER A 281 32.76 1.90 -15.93
CA SER A 281 33.35 3.22 -15.70
C SER A 281 33.29 3.62 -14.22
N ALA A 282 33.44 4.93 -13.94
CA ALA A 282 33.12 5.56 -12.66
C ALA A 282 31.77 5.10 -12.07
N ILE A 283 30.74 4.85 -12.91
CA ILE A 283 29.43 4.31 -12.49
C ILE A 283 29.55 3.02 -11.66
N GLY A 284 30.61 2.23 -11.87
CA GLY A 284 30.90 1.04 -11.07
C GLY A 284 31.46 1.30 -9.67
N LEU A 285 31.50 2.55 -9.18
CA LEU A 285 32.09 2.85 -7.86
C LEU A 285 31.39 2.10 -6.72
N SER A 286 30.06 2.03 -6.72
CA SER A 286 29.31 1.26 -5.71
C SER A 286 29.61 -0.24 -5.79
N ILE A 287 29.93 -0.77 -6.98
CA ILE A 287 30.45 -2.14 -7.14
C ILE A 287 31.80 -2.27 -6.45
N CYS A 288 32.74 -1.36 -6.73
CA CYS A 288 34.08 -1.36 -6.12
C CYS A 288 34.01 -1.32 -4.59
N LEU A 289 33.15 -0.46 -4.03
CA LEU A 289 32.96 -0.36 -2.58
C LEU A 289 32.35 -1.64 -1.99
N SER A 290 31.50 -2.35 -2.74
CA SER A 290 30.89 -3.60 -2.30
C SER A 290 31.89 -4.76 -2.26
N ILE A 291 32.59 -5.02 -3.37
CA ILE A 291 33.40 -6.25 -3.54
C ILE A 291 34.92 -6.01 -3.52
N GLY A 292 35.37 -4.78 -3.34
CA GLY A 292 36.77 -4.38 -3.45
C GLY A 292 37.23 -4.18 -4.89
N PHE A 293 38.26 -3.33 -5.05
CA PHE A 293 38.77 -2.97 -6.38
C PHE A 293 39.39 -4.15 -7.13
N GLU A 294 40.07 -5.08 -6.44
CA GLU A 294 40.66 -6.26 -7.09
C GLU A 294 39.60 -7.16 -7.77
N ASN A 295 38.44 -7.34 -7.13
CA ASN A 295 37.35 -8.08 -7.74
C ASN A 295 36.68 -7.28 -8.87
N PHE A 296 36.65 -5.96 -8.78
CA PHE A 296 36.22 -5.11 -9.90
C PHE A 296 37.20 -5.19 -11.10
N GLU A 297 38.51 -5.25 -10.87
CA GLU A 297 39.50 -5.48 -11.93
C GLU A 297 39.31 -6.85 -12.59
N LYS A 298 38.96 -7.90 -11.83
CA LYS A 298 38.60 -9.22 -12.38
C LYS A 298 37.34 -9.14 -13.24
N LEU A 299 36.32 -8.39 -12.80
CA LEU A 299 35.11 -8.11 -13.58
C LEU A 299 35.44 -7.45 -14.92
N LEU A 300 36.27 -6.38 -14.92
CA LEU A 300 36.76 -5.75 -16.14
C LEU A 300 37.55 -6.73 -17.02
N SER A 301 38.40 -7.57 -16.41
CA SER A 301 39.25 -8.53 -17.13
C SER A 301 38.44 -9.62 -17.82
N GLY A 302 37.35 -10.09 -17.21
CA GLY A 302 36.44 -11.05 -17.84
C GLY A 302 35.70 -10.46 -19.03
N ALA A 303 35.24 -9.22 -18.90
CA ALA A 303 34.62 -8.51 -20.00
C ALA A 303 35.61 -8.24 -21.15
N HIS A 304 36.86 -7.88 -20.82
CA HIS A 304 37.95 -7.76 -21.80
C HIS A 304 38.26 -9.07 -22.51
N PHE A 305 38.26 -10.19 -21.78
CA PHE A 305 38.45 -11.50 -22.37
C PHE A 305 37.39 -11.80 -23.43
N MET A 306 36.12 -11.49 -23.14
CA MET A 306 35.04 -11.64 -24.11
C MET A 306 35.15 -10.64 -25.27
N ASP A 307 35.66 -9.43 -25.05
CA ASP A 307 35.99 -8.49 -26.13
C ASP A 307 37.04 -9.07 -27.09
N GLN A 308 38.09 -9.72 -26.57
CA GLN A 308 39.11 -10.38 -27.38
C GLN A 308 38.53 -11.59 -28.13
N HIS A 309 37.70 -12.40 -27.48
CA HIS A 309 36.97 -13.49 -28.14
C HIS A 309 36.13 -12.96 -29.31
N PHE A 310 35.36 -11.88 -29.08
CA PHE A 310 34.52 -11.27 -30.09
C PHE A 310 35.32 -10.72 -31.30
N CYS A 311 36.53 -10.19 -31.06
CA CYS A 311 37.41 -9.67 -32.11
C CYS A 311 38.12 -10.76 -32.90
N THR A 312 38.55 -11.84 -32.25
CA THR A 312 39.53 -12.77 -32.82
C THR A 312 38.94 -14.12 -33.23
N ALA A 313 37.83 -14.55 -32.64
CA ALA A 313 37.19 -15.81 -33.01
C ALA A 313 36.54 -15.71 -34.41
N PRO A 314 36.71 -16.74 -35.27
CA PRO A 314 35.95 -16.86 -36.51
C PRO A 314 34.44 -16.78 -36.23
N LEU A 315 33.67 -16.20 -37.15
CA LEU A 315 32.23 -15.93 -36.95
C LEU A 315 31.45 -17.17 -36.50
N GLU A 316 31.73 -18.33 -37.10
CA GLU A 316 31.12 -19.62 -36.79
C GLU A 316 31.50 -20.20 -35.40
N LYS A 317 32.54 -19.65 -34.76
CA LYS A 317 33.00 -20.01 -33.40
C LYS A 317 32.88 -18.86 -32.41
N ASN A 318 32.17 -17.79 -32.78
CA ASN A 318 32.05 -16.57 -31.99
C ASN A 318 30.72 -16.54 -31.24
N ALA A 319 30.76 -16.61 -29.91
CA ALA A 319 29.58 -16.85 -29.08
C ALA A 319 28.54 -15.74 -29.18
N SER A 320 28.97 -14.48 -29.14
CA SER A 320 28.09 -13.31 -29.29
C SER A 320 27.43 -13.27 -30.67
N ILE A 321 28.15 -13.67 -31.71
CA ILE A 321 27.63 -13.69 -33.09
C ILE A 321 26.62 -14.83 -33.26
N ILE A 322 26.91 -16.03 -32.75
CA ILE A 322 25.95 -17.15 -32.77
C ILE A 322 24.65 -16.77 -32.03
N LEU A 323 24.75 -16.21 -30.82
CA LEU A 323 23.57 -15.74 -30.07
C LEU A 323 22.78 -14.67 -30.84
N ALA A 324 23.47 -13.74 -31.50
CA ALA A 324 22.84 -12.69 -32.27
C ALA A 324 22.08 -13.26 -33.47
N LEU A 325 22.72 -14.16 -34.23
CA LEU A 325 22.16 -14.82 -35.40
C LEU A 325 20.96 -15.71 -35.08
N LEU A 326 20.97 -16.39 -33.93
CA LEU A 326 19.80 -17.10 -33.41
C LEU A 326 18.64 -16.14 -33.13
N GLY A 327 18.92 -14.97 -32.55
CA GLY A 327 17.91 -13.93 -32.39
C GLY A 327 17.34 -13.44 -33.73
N ILE A 328 18.20 -13.16 -34.72
CA ILE A 328 17.75 -12.80 -36.09
C ILE A 328 16.85 -13.91 -36.67
N TRP A 329 17.25 -15.18 -36.53
CA TRP A 329 16.49 -16.33 -36.97
C TRP A 329 15.08 -16.38 -36.37
N TYR A 330 14.97 -16.17 -35.05
CA TYR A 330 13.69 -16.26 -34.37
C TYR A 330 12.81 -15.02 -34.56
N HIS A 331 13.38 -13.82 -34.39
CA HIS A 331 12.60 -12.57 -34.45
C HIS A 331 12.16 -12.24 -35.86
N ASN A 332 12.99 -12.50 -36.87
CA ASN A 332 12.68 -12.10 -38.23
C ASN A 332 12.03 -13.20 -39.07
N PHE A 333 12.31 -14.49 -38.83
CA PHE A 333 11.75 -15.57 -39.64
C PHE A 333 10.63 -16.30 -38.90
N TYR A 334 10.86 -16.75 -37.66
CA TYR A 334 9.79 -17.33 -36.83
C TYR A 334 8.84 -16.29 -36.20
N LYS A 335 9.13 -14.99 -36.36
CA LYS A 335 8.31 -13.86 -35.90
C LYS A 335 8.06 -13.89 -34.38
N THR A 336 9.04 -14.32 -33.59
CA THR A 336 8.94 -14.28 -32.13
C THR A 336 9.15 -12.85 -31.64
N GLU A 337 8.22 -12.33 -30.83
CA GLU A 337 8.29 -10.95 -30.31
C GLU A 337 9.17 -10.83 -29.06
N THR A 338 9.41 -11.94 -28.35
CA THR A 338 10.05 -11.92 -27.04
C THR A 338 11.27 -12.85 -26.98
N HIS A 339 12.16 -12.57 -26.02
CA HIS A 339 13.35 -13.37 -25.71
C HIS A 339 13.48 -13.50 -24.19
N ALA A 340 13.48 -14.73 -23.66
CA ALA A 340 13.50 -14.95 -22.21
C ALA A 340 14.93 -15.21 -21.70
N LEU A 341 15.36 -14.50 -20.65
CA LEU A 341 16.62 -14.74 -19.93
C LEU A 341 16.30 -15.40 -18.58
N LEU A 342 16.68 -16.67 -18.41
CA LEU A 342 16.24 -17.52 -17.31
C LEU A 342 17.46 -18.04 -16.52
N PRO A 343 18.10 -17.21 -15.69
CA PRO A 343 19.23 -17.65 -14.89
C PRO A 343 18.77 -18.60 -13.77
N TYR A 344 19.33 -19.80 -13.70
CA TYR A 344 19.17 -20.72 -12.58
C TYR A 344 20.21 -20.38 -11.50
N ASP A 345 20.15 -19.14 -11.04
CA ASP A 345 21.00 -18.59 -9.98
C ASP A 345 20.27 -17.39 -9.35
N GLN A 346 20.09 -17.42 -8.02
CA GLN A 346 19.34 -16.39 -7.31
C GLN A 346 20.11 -15.06 -7.21
N TYR A 347 21.44 -15.06 -7.23
CA TYR A 347 22.21 -13.82 -7.25
C TYR A 347 22.02 -13.07 -8.59
N LEU A 348 21.71 -13.78 -9.67
CA LEU A 348 21.39 -13.20 -10.98
C LEU A 348 19.93 -12.71 -11.14
N HIS A 349 19.17 -12.51 -10.06
CA HIS A 349 17.75 -12.10 -10.15
C HIS A 349 17.49 -10.78 -10.89
N ARG A 350 18.46 -9.87 -10.94
CA ARG A 350 18.37 -8.62 -11.71
C ARG A 350 19.00 -8.70 -13.11
N PHE A 351 19.52 -9.85 -13.53
CA PHE A 351 20.20 -10.01 -14.81
C PHE A 351 19.26 -9.77 -16.00
N ALA A 352 18.04 -10.31 -15.95
CA ALA A 352 17.03 -10.07 -16.98
C ALA A 352 16.63 -8.59 -17.05
N ALA A 353 16.41 -7.93 -15.91
CA ALA A 353 16.08 -6.50 -15.84
C ALA A 353 17.21 -5.59 -16.34
N TYR A 354 18.48 -5.95 -16.11
CA TYR A 354 19.61 -5.24 -16.70
C TYR A 354 19.59 -5.32 -18.24
N PHE A 355 19.36 -6.52 -18.79
CA PHE A 355 19.31 -6.70 -20.24
C PHE A 355 17.99 -6.29 -20.90
N GLN A 356 16.93 -6.03 -20.14
CA GLN A 356 15.78 -5.26 -20.63
C GLN A 356 16.25 -3.90 -21.11
N GLN A 357 17.00 -3.17 -20.29
CA GLN A 357 17.58 -1.90 -20.74
C GLN A 357 18.65 -2.12 -21.82
N GLY A 358 19.60 -3.04 -21.58
CA GLY A 358 20.71 -3.29 -22.48
C GLY A 358 20.26 -3.59 -23.92
N ASP A 359 19.28 -4.48 -24.10
CA ASP A 359 18.79 -4.92 -25.40
C ASP A 359 17.72 -3.96 -25.95
N MET A 360 16.63 -3.73 -25.19
CA MET A 360 15.45 -3.03 -25.71
C MET A 360 15.72 -1.54 -25.97
N GLU A 361 16.46 -0.85 -25.10
CA GLU A 361 16.81 0.56 -25.33
C GLU A 361 17.84 0.72 -26.45
N SER A 362 18.67 -0.30 -26.69
CA SER A 362 19.60 -0.34 -27.83
C SER A 362 18.86 -0.57 -29.14
N ASN A 363 18.12 -1.66 -29.23
CA ASN A 363 17.65 -2.23 -30.49
C ASN A 363 16.14 -2.08 -30.74
N GLY A 364 15.37 -1.53 -29.79
CA GLY A 364 13.97 -1.13 -29.96
C GLY A 364 13.83 0.10 -30.86
N LYS A 365 14.28 -0.03 -32.11
CA LYS A 365 14.41 1.05 -33.10
C LYS A 365 13.68 0.68 -34.38
N TYR A 366 13.26 1.70 -35.12
CA TYR A 366 12.52 1.51 -36.36
C TYR A 366 13.09 2.30 -37.55
N VAL A 367 14.18 3.06 -37.34
CA VAL A 367 14.81 3.90 -38.37
C VAL A 367 16.25 3.42 -38.60
N THR A 368 16.62 3.24 -39.86
CA THR A 368 17.96 2.80 -40.27
C THR A 368 18.96 3.96 -40.32
N ARG A 369 20.24 3.64 -40.54
CA ARG A 369 21.31 4.61 -40.80
C ARG A 369 21.04 5.54 -41.99
N GLU A 370 20.26 5.08 -42.98
CA GLU A 370 19.86 5.90 -44.13
C GLU A 370 18.68 6.85 -43.79
N GLY A 371 18.12 6.78 -42.59
CA GLY A 371 16.91 7.52 -42.21
C GLY A 371 15.62 6.90 -42.74
N LYS A 372 15.64 5.64 -43.22
CA LYS A 372 14.45 4.93 -43.70
C LYS A 372 13.79 4.14 -42.58
N VAL A 373 12.47 4.02 -42.62
CA VAL A 373 11.72 3.14 -41.72
C VAL A 373 11.91 1.68 -42.12
N VAL A 374 12.15 0.81 -41.13
CA VAL A 374 12.32 -0.63 -41.34
C VAL A 374 11.00 -1.30 -41.77
N ASN A 375 11.10 -2.36 -42.57
CA ASN A 375 9.96 -3.24 -42.94
C ASN A 375 10.11 -4.66 -42.35
N TYR A 376 10.86 -4.76 -41.26
CA TYR A 376 11.16 -5.98 -40.51
C TYR A 376 11.13 -5.67 -39.01
N THR A 377 11.02 -6.70 -38.19
CA THR A 377 11.13 -6.60 -36.73
C THR A 377 12.58 -6.33 -36.30
N THR A 378 12.78 -5.59 -35.21
CA THR A 378 14.09 -5.29 -34.63
C THR A 378 14.20 -5.89 -33.22
N GLY A 379 14.68 -5.15 -32.21
CA GLY A 379 14.92 -5.67 -30.86
C GLY A 379 13.68 -6.32 -30.24
N PRO A 380 13.83 -7.47 -29.57
CA PRO A 380 12.72 -8.17 -28.95
C PRO A 380 12.34 -7.55 -27.60
N ILE A 381 11.18 -7.95 -27.07
CA ILE A 381 10.86 -7.75 -25.65
C ILE A 381 11.67 -8.76 -24.84
N VAL A 382 12.63 -8.28 -24.05
CA VAL A 382 13.42 -9.12 -23.12
C VAL A 382 12.70 -9.24 -21.79
N TRP A 383 12.65 -10.44 -21.22
CA TRP A 383 12.01 -10.68 -19.93
C TRP A 383 12.55 -11.96 -19.28
N GLY A 384 12.21 -12.21 -18.02
CA GLY A 384 12.54 -13.46 -17.34
C GLY A 384 12.77 -13.28 -15.85
N GLU A 385 12.78 -14.40 -15.15
CA GLU A 385 13.01 -14.50 -13.70
C GLU A 385 13.87 -15.75 -13.41
N PRO A 386 14.53 -15.82 -12.24
CA PRO A 386 15.36 -16.97 -11.89
C PRO A 386 14.61 -18.30 -11.90
N GLY A 387 15.32 -19.35 -12.31
CA GLY A 387 14.94 -20.73 -12.05
C GLY A 387 15.21 -21.11 -10.58
N THR A 388 14.36 -21.90 -9.92
CA THR A 388 13.18 -22.60 -10.46
C THR A 388 11.87 -21.81 -10.32
N ASN A 389 11.89 -20.59 -9.78
CA ASN A 389 10.68 -19.79 -9.53
C ASN A 389 9.85 -19.59 -10.81
N GLY A 390 10.49 -19.30 -11.94
CA GLY A 390 9.80 -19.19 -13.24
C GLY A 390 8.99 -20.44 -13.63
N GLN A 391 9.43 -21.64 -13.21
CA GLN A 391 8.71 -22.90 -13.46
C GLN A 391 7.32 -22.91 -12.83
N HIS A 392 7.16 -22.22 -11.70
CA HIS A 392 5.94 -22.11 -10.91
C HIS A 392 5.18 -20.79 -11.16
N ALA A 393 5.56 -20.04 -12.20
CA ALA A 393 4.92 -18.78 -12.56
C ALA A 393 4.44 -18.80 -14.02
N PHE A 394 5.36 -18.82 -14.98
CA PHE A 394 5.04 -18.58 -16.39
C PHE A 394 5.50 -19.70 -17.34
N TYR A 395 6.20 -20.74 -16.85
CA TYR A 395 6.62 -21.84 -17.72
C TYR A 395 5.43 -22.65 -18.25
N GLN A 396 4.26 -22.60 -17.61
CA GLN A 396 3.02 -23.13 -18.18
C GLN A 396 2.77 -22.56 -19.58
N LEU A 397 2.89 -21.23 -19.74
CA LEU A 397 2.78 -20.56 -21.04
C LEU A 397 3.93 -20.96 -21.95
N LEU A 398 5.16 -21.06 -21.41
CA LEU A 398 6.31 -21.49 -22.21
C LEU A 398 6.14 -22.90 -22.75
N HIS A 399 5.46 -23.83 -22.06
CA HIS A 399 5.31 -25.21 -22.48
C HIS A 399 4.05 -25.48 -23.32
N GLN A 400 2.90 -24.93 -22.91
CA GLN A 400 1.59 -25.23 -23.48
C GLN A 400 0.85 -24.00 -24.01
N GLY A 401 1.43 -22.80 -23.88
CA GLY A 401 0.88 -21.59 -24.47
C GLY A 401 1.07 -21.54 -25.99
N THR A 402 0.40 -20.60 -26.63
CA THR A 402 0.38 -20.44 -28.11
C THR A 402 1.55 -19.61 -28.65
N ARG A 403 2.44 -19.12 -27.79
CA ARG A 403 3.59 -18.30 -28.17
C ARG A 403 4.86 -19.16 -28.26
N LEU A 404 5.66 -18.91 -29.30
CA LEU A 404 7.02 -19.42 -29.40
C LEU A 404 7.97 -18.39 -28.78
N VAL A 405 8.72 -18.81 -27.76
CA VAL A 405 9.65 -17.94 -27.03
C VAL A 405 11.02 -18.61 -27.00
N PRO A 406 12.05 -18.04 -27.65
CA PRO A 406 13.43 -18.44 -27.44
C PRO A 406 13.87 -18.10 -26.02
N CYS A 407 14.55 -19.03 -25.36
CA CYS A 407 14.99 -18.87 -23.96
C CYS A 407 16.48 -19.15 -23.81
N ASP A 408 17.19 -18.28 -23.08
CA ASP A 408 18.56 -18.52 -22.64
C ASP A 408 18.55 -18.96 -21.17
N PHE A 409 18.87 -20.23 -20.92
CA PHE A 409 19.06 -20.79 -19.59
C PHE A 409 20.52 -20.60 -19.18
N ILE A 410 20.78 -19.98 -18.02
CA ILE A 410 22.14 -19.72 -17.53
C ILE A 410 22.32 -20.40 -16.19
N ILE A 411 23.32 -21.27 -16.04
CA ILE A 411 23.52 -21.99 -14.76
C ILE A 411 25.01 -22.23 -14.45
N PRO A 412 25.48 -21.91 -13.22
CA PRO A 412 26.77 -22.37 -12.74
C PRO A 412 26.72 -23.85 -12.30
N ILE A 413 27.76 -24.62 -12.58
CA ILE A 413 27.95 -26.01 -12.13
C ILE A 413 28.29 -26.08 -10.63
N GLN A 414 28.88 -25.01 -10.09
CA GLN A 414 29.24 -24.89 -8.69
C GLN A 414 28.50 -23.73 -8.04
N SER A 415 27.72 -24.02 -7.00
CA SER A 415 27.12 -23.02 -6.12
C SER A 415 28.18 -22.32 -5.26
N HIS A 416 27.94 -21.06 -4.93
CA HIS A 416 28.63 -20.38 -3.83
C HIS A 416 28.25 -20.94 -2.46
N ASN A 417 27.02 -21.45 -2.34
CA ASN A 417 26.42 -21.90 -1.09
C ASN A 417 26.22 -23.42 -1.11
N LYS A 418 27.05 -24.16 -0.36
CA LYS A 418 27.03 -25.64 -0.31
C LYS A 418 26.03 -26.21 0.70
N VAL A 419 24.80 -25.68 0.69
CA VAL A 419 23.74 -26.06 1.63
C VAL A 419 23.39 -27.55 1.49
N GLN A 420 23.28 -28.25 2.64
CA GLN A 420 23.01 -29.69 2.73
C GLN A 420 23.94 -30.52 1.82
N GLY A 421 25.25 -30.25 1.86
CA GLY A 421 26.22 -31.01 1.05
C GLY A 421 25.99 -30.90 -0.45
N ASN A 422 25.56 -29.72 -0.95
CA ASN A 422 25.19 -29.43 -2.34
C ASN A 422 23.87 -30.06 -2.84
N LEU A 423 23.03 -30.64 -1.97
CA LEU A 423 21.75 -31.23 -2.41
C LEU A 423 20.87 -30.22 -3.16
N HIS A 424 20.75 -28.99 -2.65
CA HIS A 424 19.99 -27.93 -3.30
C HIS A 424 20.50 -27.64 -4.72
N HIS A 425 21.82 -27.56 -4.90
CA HIS A 425 22.40 -27.25 -6.20
C HIS A 425 22.28 -28.42 -7.19
N LYS A 426 22.36 -29.67 -6.70
CA LYS A 426 22.06 -30.86 -7.51
C LYS A 426 20.63 -30.83 -8.04
N ILE A 427 19.65 -30.48 -7.20
CA ILE A 427 18.24 -30.35 -7.60
C ILE A 427 18.07 -29.20 -8.60
N LEU A 428 18.75 -28.07 -8.38
CA LEU A 428 18.71 -26.93 -9.30
C LEU A 428 19.24 -27.28 -10.70
N LEU A 429 20.40 -27.97 -10.77
CA LEU A 429 20.98 -28.48 -12.02
C LEU A 429 20.03 -29.44 -12.72
N ALA A 430 19.48 -30.42 -12.00
CA ALA A 430 18.52 -31.37 -12.55
C ALA A 430 17.31 -30.68 -13.17
N ASN A 431 16.79 -29.65 -12.50
CA ASN A 431 15.66 -28.86 -13.00
C ASN A 431 16.02 -28.03 -14.24
N CYS A 432 17.18 -27.37 -14.27
CA CYS A 432 17.63 -26.62 -15.45
C CYS A 432 17.73 -27.55 -16.68
N PHE A 433 18.37 -28.70 -16.53
CA PHE A 433 18.53 -29.67 -17.61
C PHE A 433 17.19 -30.25 -18.06
N ALA A 434 16.36 -30.69 -17.10
CA ALA A 434 15.04 -31.25 -17.38
C ALA A 434 14.12 -30.24 -18.10
N GLN A 435 14.16 -28.95 -17.77
CA GLN A 435 13.32 -27.96 -18.42
C GLN A 435 13.71 -27.75 -19.89
N THR A 436 15.00 -27.64 -20.20
CA THR A 436 15.46 -27.50 -21.60
C THR A 436 15.20 -28.77 -22.41
N GLU A 437 15.32 -29.95 -21.80
CA GLU A 437 14.96 -31.23 -22.41
C GLU A 437 13.44 -31.34 -22.66
N ALA A 438 12.61 -30.96 -21.68
CA ALA A 438 11.16 -30.99 -21.81
C ALA A 438 10.64 -30.04 -22.90
N LEU A 439 11.20 -28.81 -22.97
CA LEU A 439 10.88 -27.85 -24.02
C LEU A 439 11.22 -28.39 -25.42
N MET A 440 12.34 -29.12 -25.55
CA MET A 440 12.74 -29.77 -26.78
C MET A 440 11.83 -30.96 -27.13
N LYS A 441 11.71 -31.93 -26.22
CA LYS A 441 11.10 -33.25 -26.49
C LYS A 441 9.57 -33.19 -26.52
N GLY A 442 8.97 -32.46 -25.58
CA GLY A 442 7.54 -32.58 -25.32
C GLY A 442 7.16 -33.94 -24.75
N LYS A 443 5.87 -34.27 -24.87
CA LYS A 443 5.24 -35.52 -24.42
C LYS A 443 4.09 -35.83 -25.37
N ASN A 444 4.19 -36.93 -26.11
CA ASN A 444 3.19 -37.28 -27.11
C ASN A 444 1.93 -37.93 -26.48
N GLU A 445 0.88 -38.10 -27.29
CA GLU A 445 -0.39 -38.68 -26.85
C GLU A 445 -0.24 -40.10 -26.27
N ASN A 446 0.61 -40.95 -26.85
CA ASN A 446 0.79 -42.32 -26.36
C ASN A 446 1.47 -42.34 -24.98
N GLU A 447 2.49 -41.51 -24.78
CA GLU A 447 3.17 -41.33 -23.50
C GLU A 447 2.17 -40.82 -22.44
N ALA A 448 1.44 -39.73 -22.74
CA ALA A 448 0.45 -39.15 -21.83
C ALA A 448 -0.70 -40.11 -21.52
N ARG A 449 -1.22 -40.86 -22.52
CA ARG A 449 -2.26 -41.87 -22.33
C ARG A 449 -1.77 -43.00 -21.42
N THR A 450 -0.55 -43.49 -21.65
CA THR A 450 0.06 -44.56 -20.83
C THR A 450 0.23 -44.10 -19.38
N GLU A 451 0.65 -42.85 -19.14
CA GLU A 451 0.76 -42.28 -17.79
C GLU A 451 -0.61 -42.19 -17.10
N LEU A 452 -1.64 -41.69 -17.78
CA LEU A 452 -2.99 -41.59 -17.22
C LEU A 452 -3.60 -42.96 -16.91
N GLN A 453 -3.35 -43.97 -17.76
CA GLN A 453 -3.74 -45.35 -17.51
C GLN A 453 -3.05 -45.94 -16.27
N LYS A 454 -1.73 -45.72 -16.14
CA LYS A 454 -0.96 -46.17 -14.96
C LYS A 454 -1.40 -45.48 -13.67
N ALA A 455 -1.89 -44.25 -13.76
CA ALA A 455 -2.46 -43.52 -12.63
C ALA A 455 -3.87 -43.99 -12.23
N GLY A 456 -4.44 -44.99 -12.90
CA GLY A 456 -5.74 -45.57 -12.57
C GLY A 456 -6.94 -44.71 -13.00
N ILE A 457 -6.74 -43.75 -13.90
CA ILE A 457 -7.82 -42.90 -14.43
C ILE A 457 -8.70 -43.72 -15.39
N ASN A 458 -10.01 -43.55 -15.31
CA ASN A 458 -10.94 -44.32 -16.14
C ASN A 458 -10.90 -43.88 -17.63
N PRO A 459 -11.36 -44.72 -18.58
CA PRO A 459 -11.23 -44.43 -20.02
C PRO A 459 -11.91 -43.13 -20.49
N GLU A 460 -13.07 -42.78 -19.93
CA GLU A 460 -13.78 -41.54 -20.29
C GLU A 460 -12.99 -40.29 -19.85
N GLN A 461 -12.48 -40.30 -18.61
CA GLN A 461 -11.64 -39.24 -18.08
C GLN A 461 -10.28 -39.17 -18.79
N ILE A 462 -9.71 -40.30 -19.21
CA ILE A 462 -8.49 -40.31 -20.03
C ILE A 462 -8.73 -39.53 -21.32
N ASN A 463 -9.82 -39.81 -22.04
CA ASN A 463 -10.09 -39.13 -23.32
C ASN A 463 -10.27 -37.62 -23.14
N LEU A 464 -10.87 -37.18 -22.03
CA LEU A 464 -10.99 -35.77 -21.68
C LEU A 464 -9.64 -35.13 -21.34
N LEU A 465 -8.84 -35.78 -20.49
CA LEU A 465 -7.58 -35.20 -19.97
C LEU A 465 -6.41 -35.29 -20.94
N LEU A 466 -6.44 -36.25 -21.87
CA LEU A 466 -5.34 -36.52 -22.78
C LEU A 466 -4.82 -35.26 -23.51
N PRO A 467 -5.64 -34.45 -24.22
CA PRO A 467 -5.14 -33.27 -24.92
C PRO A 467 -4.49 -32.25 -23.98
N HIS A 468 -4.92 -32.17 -22.71
CA HIS A 468 -4.34 -31.28 -21.71
C HIS A 468 -2.99 -31.76 -21.15
N LYS A 469 -2.69 -33.06 -21.29
CA LYS A 469 -1.46 -33.70 -20.80
C LYS A 469 -0.40 -33.89 -21.88
N VAL A 470 -0.73 -33.57 -23.13
CA VAL A 470 0.21 -33.52 -24.26
C VAL A 470 1.04 -32.25 -24.18
N PHE A 471 2.32 -32.38 -24.49
CA PHE A 471 3.26 -31.27 -24.64
C PHE A 471 3.83 -31.34 -26.05
N GLU A 472 3.58 -30.33 -26.88
CA GLU A 472 4.02 -30.34 -28.29
C GLU A 472 5.54 -30.35 -28.46
N GLY A 473 6.29 -29.89 -27.45
CA GLY A 473 7.74 -29.77 -27.50
C GLY A 473 8.21 -28.85 -28.63
N ASN A 474 9.38 -29.14 -29.18
CA ASN A 474 10.01 -28.38 -30.26
C ASN A 474 10.19 -26.87 -29.94
N ARG A 475 10.38 -26.51 -28.67
CA ARG A 475 10.57 -25.12 -28.22
C ARG A 475 12.07 -24.84 -27.97
N PRO A 476 12.63 -23.80 -28.61
CA PRO A 476 14.07 -23.61 -28.69
C PRO A 476 14.67 -23.03 -27.41
N THR A 477 15.84 -23.53 -27.02
CA THR A 477 16.59 -23.02 -25.87
C THR A 477 18.09 -22.97 -26.17
N ASN A 478 18.77 -21.96 -25.62
CA ASN A 478 20.21 -21.99 -25.39
C ASN A 478 20.47 -22.37 -23.93
N THR A 479 21.51 -23.15 -23.68
CA THR A 479 21.98 -23.43 -22.32
C THR A 479 23.41 -22.92 -22.17
N ILE A 480 23.60 -21.94 -21.29
CA ILE A 480 24.89 -21.34 -20.97
C ILE A 480 25.35 -21.92 -19.63
N LEU A 481 26.33 -22.81 -19.69
CA LEU A 481 26.92 -23.50 -18.55
C LEU A 481 28.21 -22.81 -18.14
N LEU A 482 28.32 -22.51 -16.84
CA LEU A 482 29.44 -21.80 -16.25
C LEU A 482 30.03 -22.69 -15.16
N LYS A 483 31.34 -22.64 -14.89
CA LYS A 483 31.88 -23.36 -13.72
C LYS A 483 31.32 -22.77 -12.42
N LYS A 484 31.35 -21.44 -12.28
CA LYS A 484 30.91 -20.69 -11.11
C LYS A 484 30.69 -19.22 -11.50
N ILE A 485 29.78 -18.49 -10.84
CA ILE A 485 29.65 -17.03 -11.02
C ILE A 485 30.76 -16.32 -10.25
N THR A 486 31.88 -16.00 -10.89
CA THR A 486 32.94 -15.15 -10.33
C THR A 486 32.86 -13.75 -10.94
N PRO A 487 33.56 -12.73 -10.39
CA PRO A 487 33.59 -11.41 -11.02
C PRO A 487 34.03 -11.48 -12.48
N PHE A 488 35.06 -12.27 -12.79
CA PHE A 488 35.53 -12.51 -14.15
C PHE A 488 34.42 -13.12 -15.04
N ILE A 489 33.82 -14.23 -14.61
CA ILE A 489 32.78 -14.90 -15.41
C ILE A 489 31.56 -14.01 -15.64
N LEU A 490 31.13 -13.25 -14.62
CA LEU A 490 30.04 -12.30 -14.78
C LEU A 490 30.40 -11.22 -15.81
N GLY A 491 31.62 -10.70 -15.77
CA GLY A 491 32.11 -9.71 -16.74
C GLY A 491 32.07 -10.25 -18.17
N ALA A 492 32.58 -11.47 -18.37
CA ALA A 492 32.56 -12.14 -19.66
C ALA A 492 31.12 -12.39 -20.16
N LEU A 493 30.22 -12.80 -19.27
CA LEU A 493 28.81 -13.04 -19.58
C LEU A 493 28.10 -11.76 -20.02
N ILE A 494 28.28 -10.65 -19.28
CA ILE A 494 27.66 -9.36 -19.63
C ILE A 494 28.17 -8.89 -21.00
N ALA A 495 29.49 -8.88 -21.20
CA ALA A 495 30.10 -8.47 -22.47
C ALA A 495 29.66 -9.36 -23.65
N MET A 496 29.41 -10.65 -23.42
CA MET A 496 28.90 -11.56 -24.45
C MET A 496 27.55 -11.08 -24.99
N TYR A 497 26.65 -10.62 -24.12
CA TYR A 497 25.35 -10.08 -24.50
C TYR A 497 25.45 -8.65 -25.05
N GLU A 498 26.35 -7.79 -24.56
CA GLU A 498 26.59 -6.47 -25.17
C GLU A 498 26.98 -6.61 -26.65
N HIS A 499 27.88 -7.55 -26.97
CA HIS A 499 28.28 -7.84 -28.34
C HIS A 499 27.18 -8.55 -29.15
N LYS A 500 26.34 -9.39 -28.52
CA LYS A 500 25.13 -9.95 -29.16
C LYS A 500 24.23 -8.82 -29.66
N ILE A 501 23.93 -7.86 -28.79
CA ILE A 501 23.07 -6.70 -29.06
C ILE A 501 23.66 -5.85 -30.19
N PHE A 502 24.96 -5.60 -30.16
CA PHE A 502 25.68 -4.89 -31.22
C PHE A 502 25.50 -5.57 -32.58
N VAL A 503 25.77 -6.88 -32.68
CA VAL A 503 25.68 -7.62 -33.94
C VAL A 503 24.27 -7.56 -34.53
N GLN A 504 23.24 -7.71 -33.70
CA GLN A 504 21.86 -7.60 -34.16
C GLN A 504 21.55 -6.20 -34.71
N GLY A 505 21.97 -5.15 -34.01
CA GLY A 505 21.78 -3.77 -34.45
C GLY A 505 22.46 -3.47 -35.79
N ILE A 506 23.67 -3.99 -36.00
CA ILE A 506 24.38 -3.86 -37.29
C ILE A 506 23.66 -4.60 -38.41
N ILE A 507 23.17 -5.82 -38.17
CA ILE A 507 22.40 -6.57 -39.18
C ILE A 507 21.14 -5.79 -39.57
N TRP A 508 20.42 -5.25 -38.59
CA TRP A 508 19.22 -4.42 -38.78
C TRP A 508 19.49 -3.01 -39.31
N ASP A 509 20.76 -2.61 -39.45
CA ASP A 509 21.18 -1.27 -39.89
C ASP A 509 20.63 -0.11 -39.04
N ILE A 510 20.43 -0.36 -37.74
CA ILE A 510 19.92 0.62 -36.77
C ILE A 510 21.06 1.17 -35.90
N ASN A 511 20.78 2.22 -35.12
CA ASN A 511 21.71 2.71 -34.11
C ASN A 511 21.44 2.08 -32.73
N SER A 512 22.29 1.16 -32.30
CA SER A 512 22.19 0.54 -30.97
C SER A 512 22.56 1.46 -29.80
N PHE A 513 23.06 2.68 -30.08
CA PHE A 513 23.77 3.49 -29.08
C PHE A 513 23.13 4.84 -28.78
N ASP A 514 22.08 5.22 -29.51
CA ASP A 514 21.22 6.36 -29.16
C ASP A 514 19.95 5.93 -28.42
N GLN A 515 19.11 6.89 -28.02
CA GLN A 515 17.84 6.64 -27.33
C GLN A 515 16.83 7.80 -27.51
N TRP A 516 16.66 8.33 -28.72
CA TRP A 516 15.76 9.48 -28.98
C TRP A 516 14.30 9.27 -28.53
N GLY A 517 13.85 8.01 -28.43
CA GLY A 517 12.49 7.67 -27.99
C GLY A 517 12.12 8.11 -26.57
N VAL A 518 13.08 8.49 -25.72
CA VAL A 518 12.81 8.95 -24.35
C VAL A 518 12.51 10.45 -24.24
N GLU A 519 12.71 11.23 -25.31
CA GLU A 519 12.63 12.69 -25.24
C GLU A 519 11.21 13.23 -25.15
N LEU A 520 10.27 12.67 -25.92
CA LEU A 520 8.89 13.16 -25.96
C LEU A 520 8.24 13.12 -24.58
N GLY A 521 8.38 12.01 -23.85
CA GLY A 521 7.87 11.88 -22.48
C GLY A 521 8.45 12.92 -21.53
N LYS A 522 9.77 13.20 -21.63
CA LYS A 522 10.44 14.22 -20.81
C LYS A 522 9.98 15.64 -21.15
N GLN A 523 9.72 15.93 -22.43
CA GLN A 523 9.20 17.23 -22.87
C GLN A 523 7.78 17.45 -22.35
N LEU A 524 6.91 16.46 -22.51
CA LEU A 524 5.51 16.52 -22.05
C LEU A 524 5.42 16.63 -20.52
N ALA A 525 6.23 15.85 -19.78
CA ALA A 525 6.25 15.92 -18.32
C ALA A 525 6.64 17.32 -17.80
N LYS A 526 7.64 17.98 -18.42
CA LYS A 526 8.05 19.35 -18.06
C LYS A 526 6.97 20.40 -18.32
N VAL A 527 6.11 20.18 -19.30
CA VAL A 527 4.96 21.07 -19.58
C VAL A 527 3.85 20.84 -18.54
N ILE A 528 3.56 19.57 -18.22
CA ILE A 528 2.48 19.19 -17.31
C ILE A 528 2.82 19.52 -15.84
N GLU A 529 4.08 19.35 -15.41
CA GLU A 529 4.50 19.56 -14.01
C GLU A 529 4.05 20.89 -13.40
N PRO A 530 4.36 22.08 -13.97
CA PRO A 530 3.90 23.36 -13.42
C PRO A 530 2.39 23.55 -13.54
N GLU A 531 1.76 22.87 -14.49
CA GLU A 531 0.32 22.91 -14.63
C GLU A 531 -0.38 22.19 -13.48
N LEU A 532 0.22 21.15 -12.87
CA LEU A 532 -0.38 20.43 -11.73
C LEU A 532 -0.53 21.31 -10.47
N GLU A 533 0.29 22.35 -10.32
CA GLU A 533 0.21 23.29 -9.20
C GLU A 533 -0.88 24.37 -9.39
N SER A 534 -1.33 24.59 -10.62
CA SER A 534 -2.28 25.64 -10.95
C SER A 534 -3.72 25.25 -10.62
N THR A 535 -4.47 26.14 -9.97
CA THR A 535 -5.90 25.96 -9.66
C THR A 535 -6.83 26.14 -10.87
N GLN A 536 -6.31 26.61 -12.01
CA GLN A 536 -7.11 26.81 -13.23
C GLN A 536 -7.27 25.49 -14.01
N PRO A 537 -8.43 25.24 -14.65
CA PRO A 537 -8.61 24.11 -15.55
C PRO A 537 -7.56 24.14 -16.68
N VAL A 538 -6.95 22.99 -16.99
CA VAL A 538 -6.04 22.87 -18.14
C VAL A 538 -6.81 22.36 -19.34
N THR A 539 -6.63 23.06 -20.45
CA THR A 539 -7.37 22.83 -21.70
C THR A 539 -6.45 22.68 -22.93
N ASN A 540 -5.13 22.68 -22.72
CA ASN A 540 -4.14 22.79 -23.80
C ASN A 540 -3.64 21.44 -24.32
N HIS A 541 -4.06 20.33 -23.69
CA HIS A 541 -3.74 18.97 -24.13
C HIS A 541 -4.95 18.30 -24.80
N ASP A 542 -4.83 17.02 -25.10
CA ASP A 542 -5.98 16.21 -25.51
C ASP A 542 -7.00 16.08 -24.34
N SER A 543 -8.23 15.68 -24.65
CA SER A 543 -9.31 15.61 -23.66
C SER A 543 -9.05 14.60 -22.53
N SER A 544 -8.21 13.57 -22.74
CA SER A 544 -7.82 12.65 -21.68
C SER A 544 -6.88 13.34 -20.70
N THR A 545 -5.79 13.93 -21.18
CA THR A 545 -4.79 14.62 -20.34
C THR A 545 -5.39 15.84 -19.64
N ASN A 546 -6.19 16.65 -20.35
CA ASN A 546 -6.97 17.74 -19.74
C ASN A 546 -7.93 17.20 -18.68
N GLY A 547 -8.64 16.11 -19.00
CA GLY A 547 -9.55 15.43 -18.09
C GLY A 547 -8.86 15.02 -16.80
N MET A 548 -7.61 14.56 -16.84
CA MET A 548 -6.85 14.16 -15.65
C MET A 548 -6.59 15.33 -14.69
N LYS A 549 -6.47 16.58 -15.17
CA LYS A 549 -6.36 17.77 -14.30
C LYS A 549 -7.70 18.46 -14.03
N ALA A 550 -8.62 18.45 -14.99
CA ALA A 550 -10.01 18.83 -14.77
C ALA A 550 -10.71 17.90 -13.75
N ASN A 551 -10.03 16.82 -13.34
CA ASN A 551 -10.43 15.91 -12.29
C ASN A 551 -9.79 16.22 -10.94
N THR A 552 -10.59 16.84 -10.07
CA THR A 552 -10.61 16.54 -8.63
C THR A 552 -11.24 15.16 -8.31
N GLY A 553 -11.26 14.22 -9.27
CA GLY A 553 -11.86 12.89 -9.14
C GLY A 553 -13.34 12.76 -9.56
N LEU A 554 -13.91 13.75 -10.26
CA LEU A 554 -15.30 13.69 -10.74
C LEU A 554 -15.55 12.75 -11.94
N TRP A 555 -14.70 12.70 -12.96
CA TRP A 555 -14.71 11.68 -14.03
C TRP A 555 -14.24 10.30 -13.50
N LEU A 556 -13.52 10.27 -12.37
CA LEU A 556 -13.37 9.03 -11.60
C LEU A 556 -14.76 8.55 -11.18
N GLY A 557 -15.74 9.39 -10.87
CA GLY A 557 -17.11 8.94 -10.58
C GLY A 557 -17.80 8.14 -11.71
N THR A 558 -17.51 8.44 -12.98
CA THR A 558 -18.14 7.75 -14.13
C THR A 558 -17.37 6.48 -14.53
N LEU A 559 -16.04 6.51 -14.46
CA LEU A 559 -15.19 5.33 -14.63
C LEU A 559 -15.17 4.44 -13.39
N ILE A 560 -15.36 4.95 -12.17
CA ILE A 560 -15.73 4.21 -10.96
C ILE A 560 -17.14 3.68 -11.14
N GLY A 561 -18.05 4.35 -11.83
CA GLY A 561 -19.34 3.75 -12.19
C GLY A 561 -19.18 2.49 -13.06
N LEU A 562 -18.35 2.56 -14.11
CA LEU A 562 -18.14 1.45 -15.06
C LEU A 562 -17.15 0.39 -14.54
N SER A 563 -16.08 0.82 -13.89
CA SER A 563 -15.11 0.00 -13.17
C SER A 563 -15.77 -0.61 -11.95
N ALA A 564 -16.57 0.09 -11.13
CA ALA A 564 -17.32 -0.58 -10.08
C ALA A 564 -18.26 -1.65 -10.65
N ILE A 565 -18.81 -1.50 -11.86
CA ILE A 565 -19.56 -2.58 -12.52
C ILE A 565 -18.65 -3.75 -12.96
N LEU A 566 -17.43 -3.49 -13.45
CA LEU A 566 -16.46 -4.49 -13.91
C LEU A 566 -15.56 -5.07 -12.79
N THR A 567 -15.45 -4.38 -11.67
CA THR A 567 -14.65 -4.64 -10.48
C THR A 567 -15.56 -5.11 -9.33
N LEU A 568 -16.88 -4.90 -9.44
CA LEU A 568 -17.89 -5.80 -8.85
C LEU A 568 -17.71 -7.26 -9.31
N LEU A 569 -16.89 -7.49 -10.34
CA LEU A 569 -16.51 -8.84 -10.76
C LEU A 569 -15.13 -9.30 -10.24
N GLU A 570 -14.20 -8.44 -9.81
CA GLU A 570 -12.85 -8.85 -9.30
C GLU A 570 -12.24 -7.83 -8.29
N GLU A 571 -11.70 -8.31 -7.16
CA GLU A 571 -11.49 -7.68 -5.82
C GLU A 571 -10.20 -6.83 -5.55
N ASP A 572 -10.30 -5.96 -4.50
CA ASP A 572 -9.30 -5.48 -3.47
C ASP A 572 -8.23 -4.37 -3.77
N THR A 573 -7.80 -3.43 -2.89
CA THR A 573 -8.14 -2.92 -1.52
C THR A 573 -7.39 -1.58 -1.21
N SER A 574 -8.00 -0.66 -0.45
CA SER A 574 -7.44 0.04 0.77
C SER A 574 -7.90 1.51 1.01
N TYR A 575 -8.01 2.39 0.01
CA TYR A 575 -8.74 3.69 0.14
C TYR A 575 -10.17 3.60 -0.39
N SER A 576 -10.38 2.66 -1.33
CA SER A 576 -11.69 2.18 -1.75
C SER A 576 -12.51 1.71 -0.55
N GLU A 577 -11.86 1.16 0.48
CA GLU A 577 -12.47 0.63 1.69
C GLU A 577 -13.29 1.66 2.45
N ILE A 578 -12.72 2.83 2.74
CA ILE A 578 -13.36 3.88 3.55
C ILE A 578 -14.52 4.50 2.76
N CYS A 579 -14.34 4.75 1.47
CA CYS A 579 -15.41 5.27 0.60
C CYS A 579 -16.50 4.21 0.31
N LEU A 580 -16.14 2.93 0.20
CA LEU A 580 -17.05 1.79 0.06
C LEU A 580 -17.83 1.57 1.37
N ILE A 581 -17.21 1.73 2.54
CA ILE A 581 -17.86 1.68 3.85
C ILE A 581 -18.87 2.82 3.98
N VAL A 582 -18.48 4.06 3.70
CA VAL A 582 -19.38 5.23 3.80
C VAL A 582 -20.49 5.14 2.75
N GLY A 583 -20.18 4.66 1.54
CA GLY A 583 -21.13 4.46 0.44
C GLY A 583 -22.12 3.31 0.70
N LEU A 584 -21.66 2.09 1.00
CA LEU A 584 -22.51 0.92 1.29
C LEU A 584 -23.31 1.10 2.58
N THR A 585 -22.72 1.69 3.63
CA THR A 585 -23.45 1.90 4.88
C THR A 585 -24.46 3.04 4.72
N GLY A 586 -24.11 4.11 4.00
CA GLY A 586 -25.03 5.20 3.66
C GLY A 586 -26.20 4.72 2.80
N ILE A 587 -25.92 3.99 1.72
CA ILE A 587 -26.95 3.40 0.83
C ILE A 587 -27.76 2.33 1.57
N GLY A 588 -27.11 1.47 2.36
CA GLY A 588 -27.76 0.44 3.17
C GLY A 588 -28.67 1.02 4.27
N LEU A 589 -28.29 2.13 4.89
CA LEU A 589 -29.14 2.89 5.81
C LEU A 589 -30.32 3.52 5.07
N ILE A 590 -30.09 4.12 3.90
CA ILE A 590 -31.17 4.73 3.10
C ILE A 590 -32.16 3.65 2.64
N ILE A 591 -31.70 2.52 2.12
CA ILE A 591 -32.54 1.39 1.69
C ILE A 591 -33.25 0.77 2.89
N SER A 592 -32.57 0.58 4.02
CA SER A 592 -33.18 0.12 5.28
C SER A 592 -34.28 1.07 5.76
N SER A 593 -34.05 2.38 5.75
CA SER A 593 -35.02 3.41 6.10
C SER A 593 -36.21 3.43 5.13
N ILE A 594 -35.98 3.21 3.83
CA ILE A 594 -37.05 3.08 2.81
C ILE A 594 -37.82 1.77 2.98
N CYS A 595 -37.17 0.64 3.25
CA CYS A 595 -37.82 -0.65 3.51
C CYS A 595 -38.62 -0.62 4.81
N LEU A 596 -38.09 0.03 5.85
CA LEU A 596 -38.79 0.30 7.11
C LEU A 596 -40.02 1.17 6.87
N TYR A 597 -39.87 2.24 6.08
CA TYR A 597 -40.98 3.12 5.70
C TYR A 597 -42.07 2.36 4.93
N LEU A 598 -41.70 1.61 3.90
CA LEU A 598 -42.64 0.81 3.11
C LEU A 598 -43.33 -0.26 3.96
N ARG A 599 -42.61 -0.88 4.90
CA ARG A 599 -43.15 -1.92 5.77
C ARG A 599 -44.05 -1.38 6.87
N LEU A 600 -43.66 -0.30 7.55
CA LEU A 600 -44.51 0.44 8.50
C LEU A 600 -45.77 1.00 7.81
N SER A 601 -45.68 1.33 6.52
CA SER A 601 -46.84 1.74 5.71
C SER A 601 -47.74 0.56 5.31
N SER A 602 -47.26 -0.68 5.42
CA SER A 602 -47.95 -1.91 4.99
C SER A 602 -48.55 -2.76 6.13
N GLU A 603 -48.00 -2.68 7.35
CA GLU A 603 -48.47 -3.39 8.54
C GLU A 603 -49.04 -2.39 9.57
N LYS A 604 -50.05 -2.80 10.35
CA LYS A 604 -50.77 -1.98 11.36
C LYS A 604 -49.90 -1.54 12.57
N ILE A 605 -48.74 -0.93 12.35
CA ILE A 605 -47.85 -0.40 13.39
C ILE A 605 -48.09 1.11 13.49
N THR A 606 -48.63 1.56 14.61
CA THR A 606 -49.03 2.96 14.83
C THR A 606 -47.86 3.79 15.36
N VAL A 607 -47.40 4.76 14.56
CA VAL A 607 -46.25 5.64 14.86
C VAL A 607 -46.71 7.00 15.38
N LYS A 608 -45.92 7.62 16.28
CA LYS A 608 -46.20 8.93 16.88
C LYS A 608 -46.06 10.11 15.90
N ASP A 609 -45.07 10.10 15.01
CA ASP A 609 -44.84 11.06 13.91
C ASP A 609 -43.80 10.51 12.89
N PHE A 610 -43.83 10.94 11.62
CA PHE A 610 -42.90 10.55 10.54
C PHE A 610 -42.29 11.78 9.84
N GLN A 611 -41.03 12.12 10.16
CA GLN A 611 -40.26 13.13 9.42
C GLN A 611 -38.83 12.64 9.17
N ALA A 612 -38.30 12.88 7.96
CA ALA A 612 -36.97 12.43 7.56
C ALA A 612 -35.84 13.01 8.45
N ILE A 613 -36.04 14.20 9.02
CA ILE A 613 -35.07 14.82 9.94
C ILE A 613 -34.85 13.99 11.21
N TYR A 614 -35.79 13.12 11.57
CA TYR A 614 -35.69 12.27 12.75
C TYR A 614 -34.66 11.14 12.58
N PHE A 615 -34.16 10.86 11.37
CA PHE A 615 -33.06 9.90 11.16
C PHE A 615 -31.66 10.48 11.42
N LEU A 616 -31.54 11.78 11.70
CA LEU A 616 -30.25 12.46 11.90
C LEU A 616 -29.39 11.82 13.02
N PRO A 617 -29.92 11.46 14.20
CA PRO A 617 -29.13 10.79 15.24
C PRO A 617 -28.60 9.42 14.81
N ALA A 618 -29.35 8.71 13.96
CA ALA A 618 -28.97 7.40 13.45
C ALA A 618 -27.78 7.50 12.49
N ILE A 619 -27.84 8.46 11.58
CA ILE A 619 -26.76 8.77 10.64
C ILE A 619 -25.49 9.15 11.42
N ILE A 620 -25.63 10.01 12.43
CA ILE A 620 -24.50 10.46 13.25
C ILE A 620 -23.87 9.31 14.05
N THR A 621 -24.68 8.49 14.72
CA THR A 621 -24.18 7.35 15.51
C THR A 621 -23.49 6.30 14.65
N SER A 622 -24.02 6.01 13.45
CA SER A 622 -23.40 5.10 12.49
C SER A 622 -22.08 5.64 11.93
N LEU A 623 -22.01 6.94 11.58
CA LEU A 623 -20.77 7.57 11.12
C LEU A 623 -19.70 7.57 12.20
N LEU A 624 -20.05 7.90 13.46
CA LEU A 624 -19.11 7.93 14.58
C LEU A 624 -18.40 6.60 14.80
N TYR A 625 -19.12 5.48 14.73
CA TYR A 625 -18.51 4.16 14.94
C TYR A 625 -17.56 3.79 13.81
N LEU A 626 -17.92 4.09 12.56
CA LEU A 626 -17.09 3.84 11.37
C LEU A 626 -15.80 4.67 11.38
N PHE A 627 -15.87 5.94 11.80
CA PHE A 627 -14.70 6.82 11.86
C PHE A 627 -13.77 6.54 13.06
N VAL A 628 -14.33 6.16 14.20
CA VAL A 628 -13.58 6.11 15.47
C VAL A 628 -13.08 4.71 15.82
N ALA A 629 -13.72 3.64 15.34
CA ALA A 629 -13.34 2.28 15.73
C ALA A 629 -11.99 1.80 15.15
N ASN A 630 -11.48 2.42 14.08
CA ASN A 630 -10.23 2.08 13.39
C ASN A 630 -10.01 0.55 13.25
N LYS A 631 -11.08 -0.17 12.87
CA LYS A 631 -11.05 -1.61 12.58
C LYS A 631 -11.11 -1.74 11.05
N GLY A 632 -10.24 -2.55 10.46
CA GLY A 632 -10.09 -2.68 8.99
C GLY A 632 -11.39 -2.98 8.24
N LEU A 633 -11.38 -2.90 6.90
CA LEU A 633 -12.58 -2.90 6.05
C LEU A 633 -13.60 -3.98 6.37
N LEU A 634 -13.14 -5.23 6.47
CA LEU A 634 -14.03 -6.37 6.67
C LEU A 634 -14.88 -6.20 7.93
N MET A 635 -14.27 -5.72 9.02
CA MET A 635 -15.00 -5.42 10.24
C MET A 635 -16.00 -4.29 9.99
N SER A 636 -15.59 -3.19 9.38
CA SER A 636 -16.48 -2.05 9.09
C SER A 636 -17.67 -2.41 8.20
N VAL A 637 -17.51 -3.31 7.21
CA VAL A 637 -18.61 -3.80 6.35
C VAL A 637 -19.55 -4.74 7.12
N ILE A 638 -19.01 -5.72 7.85
CA ILE A 638 -19.81 -6.61 8.71
C ILE A 638 -20.60 -5.78 9.74
N TRP A 639 -19.98 -4.77 10.33
CA TRP A 639 -20.61 -3.87 11.27
C TRP A 639 -21.69 -3.01 10.60
N GLY A 640 -21.43 -2.43 9.42
CA GLY A 640 -22.42 -1.66 8.66
C GLY A 640 -23.66 -2.49 8.28
N LEU A 641 -23.47 -3.72 7.81
CA LEU A 641 -24.56 -4.65 7.48
C LEU A 641 -25.33 -5.11 8.73
N SER A 642 -24.63 -5.36 9.84
CA SER A 642 -25.24 -5.74 11.12
C SER A 642 -26.09 -4.60 11.69
N VAL A 643 -25.58 -3.37 11.69
CA VAL A 643 -26.32 -2.16 12.12
C VAL A 643 -27.55 -1.93 11.24
N SER A 644 -27.43 -2.07 9.92
CA SER A 644 -28.58 -1.90 9.01
C SER A 644 -29.65 -3.00 9.22
N SER A 645 -29.25 -4.27 9.28
CA SER A 645 -30.19 -5.40 9.34
C SER A 645 -30.83 -5.58 10.73
N LEU A 646 -30.02 -5.60 11.79
CA LEU A 646 -30.52 -5.68 13.17
C LEU A 646 -31.18 -4.37 13.61
N GLY A 647 -30.74 -3.23 13.08
CA GLY A 647 -31.35 -1.92 13.35
C GLY A 647 -32.78 -1.87 12.84
N THR A 648 -33.00 -2.23 11.57
CA THR A 648 -34.35 -2.25 10.96
C THR A 648 -35.29 -3.19 11.72
N TRP A 649 -34.85 -4.42 11.98
CA TRP A 649 -35.64 -5.40 12.72
C TRP A 649 -35.92 -4.92 14.14
N GLY A 650 -34.89 -4.44 14.84
CA GLY A 650 -34.99 -4.00 16.22
C GLY A 650 -35.89 -2.77 16.41
N ILE A 651 -35.89 -1.82 15.46
CA ILE A 651 -36.81 -0.68 15.46
C ILE A 651 -38.26 -1.16 15.36
N LEU A 652 -38.54 -2.10 14.45
CA LEU A 652 -39.88 -2.69 14.32
C LEU A 652 -40.31 -3.42 15.60
N GLN A 653 -39.42 -4.19 16.23
CA GLN A 653 -39.71 -4.87 17.49
C GLN A 653 -39.96 -3.86 18.62
N LEU A 654 -39.10 -2.84 18.75
CA LEU A 654 -39.21 -1.82 19.80
C LEU A 654 -40.54 -1.06 19.69
N MET A 655 -40.91 -0.65 18.48
CA MET A 655 -42.18 0.05 18.22
C MET A 655 -43.40 -0.87 18.33
N SER A 656 -43.26 -2.16 18.05
CA SER A 656 -44.31 -3.16 18.26
C SER A 656 -44.54 -3.47 19.75
N ILE A 657 -43.48 -3.52 20.55
CA ILE A 657 -43.55 -3.81 21.99
C ILE A 657 -44.06 -2.58 22.75
N PHE A 658 -43.63 -1.37 22.33
CA PHE A 658 -44.00 -0.10 22.96
C PHE A 658 -44.72 0.83 21.97
N PRO A 659 -45.98 0.53 21.61
CA PRO A 659 -46.74 1.35 20.68
C PRO A 659 -46.91 2.78 21.22
N TYR A 660 -46.86 3.78 20.35
CA TYR A 660 -46.97 5.22 20.66
C TYR A 660 -45.94 5.80 21.65
N CYS A 661 -44.89 5.05 22.00
CA CYS A 661 -43.83 5.54 22.89
C CYS A 661 -42.75 6.29 22.11
N PHE A 662 -42.29 5.72 21.00
CA PHE A 662 -41.19 6.28 20.22
C PHE A 662 -41.68 6.92 18.90
N THR A 663 -41.06 8.04 18.54
CA THR A 663 -40.93 8.44 17.14
C THR A 663 -39.94 7.50 16.43
N ILE A 664 -39.96 7.47 15.10
CA ILE A 664 -39.00 6.63 14.36
C ILE A 664 -37.56 7.06 14.63
N GLY A 665 -37.29 8.35 14.77
CA GLY A 665 -35.93 8.83 15.08
C GLY A 665 -35.44 8.39 16.45
N GLU A 666 -36.29 8.49 17.46
CA GLU A 666 -36.02 8.02 18.81
C GLU A 666 -35.81 6.50 18.85
N ALA A 667 -36.70 5.73 18.21
CA ALA A 667 -36.57 4.27 18.12
C ALA A 667 -35.26 3.87 17.42
N THR A 668 -34.89 4.59 16.36
CA THR A 668 -33.64 4.36 15.62
C THR A 668 -32.42 4.70 16.48
N ALA A 669 -32.42 5.84 17.18
CA ALA A 669 -31.33 6.24 18.06
C ALA A 669 -31.10 5.22 19.19
N VAL A 670 -32.20 4.77 19.83
CA VAL A 670 -32.15 3.74 20.89
C VAL A 670 -31.63 2.42 20.34
N MET A 671 -32.17 1.94 19.21
CA MET A 671 -31.78 0.64 18.65
C MET A 671 -30.33 0.64 18.14
N HIS A 672 -29.90 1.69 17.46
CA HIS A 672 -28.51 1.82 17.01
C HIS A 672 -27.56 1.92 18.19
N GLY A 673 -27.90 2.68 19.25
CA GLY A 673 -27.13 2.72 20.49
C GLY A 673 -26.99 1.35 21.15
N CYS A 674 -28.06 0.55 21.20
CA CYS A 674 -28.02 -0.82 21.70
C CYS A 674 -27.11 -1.73 20.86
N ILE A 675 -27.18 -1.62 19.53
CA ILE A 675 -26.31 -2.40 18.63
C ILE A 675 -24.85 -2.01 18.85
N LEU A 676 -24.54 -0.71 18.89
CA LEU A 676 -23.19 -0.21 19.13
C LEU A 676 -22.64 -0.69 20.49
N PHE A 677 -23.49 -0.69 21.53
CA PHE A 677 -23.14 -1.24 22.83
C PHE A 677 -22.81 -2.75 22.73
N LEU A 678 -23.67 -3.56 22.11
CA LEU A 678 -23.41 -5.00 21.93
C LEU A 678 -22.14 -5.27 21.13
N MET A 679 -21.85 -4.45 20.12
CA MET A 679 -20.62 -4.58 19.34
C MET A 679 -19.39 -4.21 20.17
N SER A 680 -19.49 -3.17 21.01
CA SER A 680 -18.47 -2.82 22.00
C SER A 680 -18.22 -3.96 23.01
N VAL A 681 -19.26 -4.67 23.43
CA VAL A 681 -19.13 -5.86 24.30
C VAL A 681 -18.39 -6.98 23.58
N VAL A 682 -18.85 -7.38 22.39
CA VAL A 682 -18.27 -8.50 21.63
C VAL A 682 -16.80 -8.26 21.29
N THR A 683 -16.43 -7.00 21.06
CA THR A 683 -15.04 -6.63 20.76
C THR A 683 -14.18 -6.54 22.01
N ASN A 684 -14.65 -5.95 23.10
CA ASN A 684 -13.81 -5.65 24.27
C ASN A 684 -13.73 -6.79 25.29
N LEU A 685 -14.78 -7.60 25.46
CA LEU A 685 -14.83 -8.62 26.51
C LEU A 685 -13.91 -9.84 26.23
N PRO A 686 -13.89 -10.42 25.01
CA PRO A 686 -13.08 -11.62 24.71
C PRO A 686 -11.57 -11.35 24.61
N LEU A 687 -11.17 -10.15 24.16
CA LEU A 687 -9.77 -9.81 23.88
C LEU A 687 -8.96 -9.44 25.15
N ARG A 688 -9.61 -9.31 26.31
CA ARG A 688 -8.97 -8.80 27.54
C ARG A 688 -8.33 -9.85 28.42
N TYR A 689 -8.50 -11.14 28.12
CA TYR A 689 -7.87 -12.23 28.87
C TYR A 689 -6.32 -12.28 28.73
N HIS A 690 -5.72 -11.47 27.85
CA HIS A 690 -4.31 -11.64 27.44
C HIS A 690 -3.37 -10.42 27.60
N LEU A 691 -3.74 -9.32 28.28
CA LEU A 691 -2.90 -8.10 28.34
C LEU A 691 -2.80 -7.48 29.75
N PRO A 692 -1.61 -7.51 30.40
CA PRO A 692 -1.30 -6.68 31.57
C PRO A 692 -0.47 -5.42 31.21
N PRO A 693 -0.60 -4.29 31.96
CA PRO A 693 -1.46 -4.05 33.12
C PRO A 693 -2.84 -3.42 32.78
N ILE A 694 -3.87 -3.78 33.55
CA ILE A 694 -5.24 -3.27 33.37
C ILE A 694 -5.38 -1.90 34.04
N HIS A 695 -5.66 -0.84 33.28
CA HIS A 695 -5.89 0.50 33.82
C HIS A 695 -7.30 0.63 34.45
N ASP A 696 -7.51 1.60 35.36
CA ASP A 696 -8.83 1.86 35.97
C ASP A 696 -9.94 2.12 34.91
N ASN A 697 -9.60 2.74 33.78
CA ASN A 697 -10.50 2.94 32.63
C ASN A 697 -11.00 1.63 32.04
N ASP A 698 -10.07 0.69 31.91
CA ASP A 698 -10.33 -0.61 31.34
C ASP A 698 -11.25 -1.42 32.24
N ILE A 699 -10.97 -1.41 33.54
CA ILE A 699 -11.81 -2.07 34.55
C ILE A 699 -13.21 -1.44 34.55
N ALA A 700 -13.29 -0.10 34.58
CA ALA A 700 -14.57 0.62 34.55
C ALA A 700 -15.42 0.29 33.31
N THR A 701 -14.83 0.15 32.12
CA THR A 701 -15.55 -0.24 30.90
C THR A 701 -16.11 -1.67 31.00
N VAL A 702 -15.34 -2.62 31.52
CA VAL A 702 -15.83 -4.00 31.72
C VAL A 702 -16.96 -4.03 32.75
N PHE A 703 -16.83 -3.29 33.86
CA PHE A 703 -17.91 -3.13 34.84
C PHE A 703 -19.21 -2.64 34.21
N LEU A 704 -19.11 -1.58 33.43
CA LEU A 704 -20.27 -0.98 32.79
C LEU A 704 -20.93 -1.96 31.80
N GLN A 705 -20.13 -2.58 30.92
CA GLN A 705 -20.62 -3.54 29.94
C GLN A 705 -21.35 -4.71 30.58
N VAL A 706 -20.78 -5.29 31.64
CA VAL A 706 -21.37 -6.45 32.31
C VAL A 706 -22.65 -6.07 33.08
N ILE A 707 -22.67 -4.92 33.77
CA ILE A 707 -23.87 -4.43 34.47
C ILE A 707 -25.02 -4.17 33.50
N MET A 708 -24.72 -3.54 32.35
CA MET A 708 -25.74 -3.27 31.34
C MET A 708 -26.28 -4.56 30.70
N LEU A 709 -25.43 -5.54 30.40
CA LEU A 709 -25.87 -6.86 29.91
C LEU A 709 -26.74 -7.60 30.93
N TYR A 710 -26.41 -7.48 32.22
CA TYR A 710 -27.22 -8.05 33.30
C TYR A 710 -28.64 -7.47 33.31
N VAL A 711 -28.78 -6.14 33.25
CA VAL A 711 -30.10 -5.48 33.22
C VAL A 711 -30.86 -5.83 31.93
N ILE A 712 -30.20 -5.78 30.77
CA ILE A 712 -30.80 -6.14 29.47
C ILE A 712 -31.30 -7.59 29.49
N SER A 713 -30.54 -8.51 30.08
CA SER A 713 -30.94 -9.93 30.18
C SER A 713 -32.21 -10.10 31.00
N ILE A 714 -32.35 -9.36 32.11
CA ILE A 714 -33.59 -9.36 32.91
C ILE A 714 -34.76 -8.82 32.08
N CYS A 715 -34.58 -7.69 31.40
CA CYS A 715 -35.61 -7.11 30.54
C CYS A 715 -36.08 -8.09 29.46
N LEU A 716 -35.14 -8.75 28.76
CA LEU A 716 -35.45 -9.71 27.70
C LEU A 716 -36.17 -10.94 28.25
N ILE A 717 -35.67 -11.55 29.33
CA ILE A 717 -36.27 -12.76 29.90
C ILE A 717 -37.67 -12.46 30.44
N SER A 718 -37.87 -11.35 31.15
CA SER A 718 -39.19 -10.93 31.64
C SER A 718 -40.17 -10.62 30.50
N ASN A 719 -39.70 -10.08 29.39
CA ASN A 719 -40.54 -9.81 28.22
C ASN A 719 -40.93 -11.09 27.46
N TYR A 720 -39.97 -11.98 27.19
CA TYR A 720 -40.20 -13.19 26.39
C TYR A 720 -40.87 -14.31 27.20
N PHE A 721 -40.68 -14.36 28.51
CA PHE A 721 -41.20 -15.41 29.37
C PHE A 721 -42.08 -14.82 30.49
N PRO A 722 -43.40 -14.65 30.26
CA PRO A 722 -44.32 -14.03 31.21
C PRO A 722 -44.36 -14.67 32.60
N MET A 723 -43.93 -15.94 32.72
CA MET A 723 -43.79 -16.64 34.00
C MET A 723 -42.91 -15.88 35.01
N PHE A 724 -41.93 -15.11 34.53
CA PHE A 724 -41.03 -14.32 35.37
C PHE A 724 -41.60 -12.96 35.80
N ASN A 725 -42.80 -12.58 35.36
CA ASN A 725 -43.42 -11.30 35.72
C ASN A 725 -44.14 -11.34 37.08
N SER A 726 -44.24 -12.51 37.72
CA SER A 726 -44.70 -12.58 39.11
C SER A 726 -43.61 -12.09 40.06
N THR A 727 -43.99 -11.42 41.15
CA THR A 727 -43.06 -10.83 42.14
C THR A 727 -41.97 -11.80 42.57
N LYS A 728 -42.33 -13.04 42.92
CA LYS A 728 -41.39 -14.05 43.38
C LYS A 728 -40.40 -14.43 42.29
N ASN A 729 -40.89 -14.73 41.08
CA ASN A 729 -40.03 -15.20 39.99
C ASN A 729 -39.14 -14.08 39.44
N PHE A 730 -39.63 -12.83 39.43
CA PHE A 730 -38.86 -11.65 39.02
C PHE A 730 -37.62 -11.45 39.90
N TYR A 731 -37.79 -11.48 41.22
CA TYR A 731 -36.66 -11.34 42.15
C TYR A 731 -35.75 -12.57 42.16
N ILE A 732 -36.30 -13.79 42.01
CA ILE A 732 -35.47 -15.00 41.85
C ILE A 732 -34.60 -14.90 40.60
N LEU A 733 -35.16 -14.49 39.45
CA LEU A 733 -34.41 -14.29 38.20
C LEU A 733 -33.29 -13.27 38.41
N THR A 734 -33.62 -12.12 38.99
CA THR A 734 -32.67 -11.04 39.29
C THR A 734 -31.50 -11.55 40.14
N ILE A 735 -31.80 -12.19 41.28
CA ILE A 735 -30.76 -12.72 42.19
C ILE A 735 -29.95 -13.85 41.53
N SER A 736 -30.60 -14.76 40.80
CA SER A 736 -29.93 -15.90 40.16
C SER A 736 -28.93 -15.45 39.09
N LEU A 737 -29.30 -14.46 38.27
CA LEU A 737 -28.38 -13.88 37.28
C LEU A 737 -27.21 -13.17 37.97
N LEU A 738 -27.42 -12.50 39.10
CA LEU A 738 -26.36 -11.81 39.84
C LEU A 738 -25.31 -12.80 40.38
N ILE A 739 -25.74 -13.96 40.86
CA ILE A 739 -24.86 -15.04 41.33
C ILE A 739 -23.95 -15.57 40.21
N ILE A 740 -24.39 -15.50 38.95
CA ILE A 740 -23.59 -15.91 37.79
C ILE A 740 -22.65 -14.79 37.34
N VAL A 741 -23.14 -13.54 37.35
CA VAL A 741 -22.40 -12.39 36.84
C VAL A 741 -21.18 -12.04 37.69
N ILE A 742 -21.28 -12.06 39.02
CA ILE A 742 -20.16 -11.67 39.91
C ILE A 742 -18.92 -12.58 39.72
N PRO A 743 -19.04 -13.92 39.71
CA PRO A 743 -17.93 -14.81 39.38
C PRO A 743 -17.37 -14.60 37.97
N LEU A 744 -18.22 -14.34 36.98
CA LEU A 744 -17.77 -14.08 35.61
C LEU A 744 -16.94 -12.79 35.54
N MET A 745 -17.35 -11.74 36.26
CA MET A 745 -16.57 -10.51 36.36
C MET A 745 -15.21 -10.72 37.04
N TYR A 746 -15.14 -11.57 38.06
CA TYR A 746 -13.87 -11.95 38.68
C TYR A 746 -12.91 -12.56 37.65
N ILE A 747 -13.41 -13.48 36.82
CA ILE A 747 -12.62 -14.13 35.75
C ILE A 747 -12.16 -13.12 34.69
N LEU A 748 -13.05 -12.21 34.27
CA LEU A 748 -12.74 -11.22 33.23
C LEU A 748 -11.75 -10.13 33.69
N LEU A 749 -11.78 -9.77 34.98
CA LEU A 749 -10.96 -8.70 35.53
C LEU A 749 -9.66 -9.19 36.18
N ASP A 750 -9.52 -10.51 36.39
CA ASP A 750 -8.44 -11.13 37.17
C ASP A 750 -8.26 -10.54 38.59
N GLN A 751 -9.34 -10.00 39.15
CA GLN A 751 -9.38 -9.44 40.51
C GLN A 751 -10.81 -9.39 41.03
N ASN A 752 -10.97 -9.25 42.36
CA ASN A 752 -12.30 -9.17 42.97
C ASN A 752 -12.98 -7.82 42.64
N PRO A 753 -14.14 -7.84 41.97
CA PRO A 753 -14.80 -6.61 41.54
C PRO A 753 -15.26 -5.73 42.71
N LEU A 754 -15.73 -6.32 43.81
CA LEU A 754 -16.20 -5.57 44.99
C LEU A 754 -15.03 -4.88 45.70
N ILE A 755 -13.89 -5.56 45.79
CA ILE A 755 -12.66 -5.02 46.37
C ILE A 755 -12.16 -3.85 45.52
N TRP A 756 -12.15 -4.00 44.19
CA TRP A 756 -11.75 -2.92 43.30
C TRP A 756 -12.67 -1.69 43.46
N ILE A 757 -13.99 -1.84 43.50
CA ILE A 757 -14.92 -0.72 43.72
C ILE A 757 -14.60 0.01 45.03
N PHE A 758 -14.37 -0.74 46.11
CA PHE A 758 -14.04 -0.16 47.41
C PHE A 758 -12.75 0.66 47.37
N TYR A 759 -11.68 0.14 46.78
CA TYR A 759 -10.42 0.87 46.61
C TYR A 759 -10.54 2.04 45.63
N PHE A 760 -11.30 1.86 44.55
CA PHE A 760 -11.53 2.88 43.56
C PHE A 760 -12.24 4.09 44.16
N CYS A 761 -13.26 3.88 45.00
CA CYS A 761 -14.06 4.93 45.63
C CYS A 761 -13.44 5.53 46.91
N SER A 762 -12.48 4.86 47.55
CA SER A 762 -11.91 5.32 48.83
C SER A 762 -10.88 6.47 48.72
N LYS A 763 -10.55 6.92 47.51
CA LYS A 763 -9.67 8.09 47.31
C LYS A 763 -10.37 9.39 47.75
N THR A 764 -9.66 10.26 48.47
CA THR A 764 -10.21 11.48 49.09
C THR A 764 -10.99 12.37 48.12
N ASN A 765 -10.45 12.61 46.91
CA ASN A 765 -11.11 13.44 45.89
C ASN A 765 -12.46 12.87 45.46
N LYS A 766 -12.55 11.54 45.32
CA LYS A 766 -13.77 10.84 44.93
C LYS A 766 -14.79 10.83 46.06
N ILE A 767 -14.36 10.67 47.32
CA ILE A 767 -15.25 10.75 48.49
C ILE A 767 -15.92 12.13 48.56
N ILE A 768 -15.15 13.21 48.37
CA ILE A 768 -15.70 14.58 48.37
C ILE A 768 -16.73 14.75 47.24
N LEU A 769 -16.39 14.30 46.03
CA LEU A 769 -17.30 14.39 44.88
C LEU A 769 -18.57 13.54 45.07
N ILE A 770 -18.45 12.33 45.62
CA ILE A 770 -19.59 11.47 45.97
C ILE A 770 -20.46 12.15 47.04
N GLY A 771 -19.86 12.74 48.08
CA GLY A 771 -20.60 13.49 49.09
C GLY A 771 -21.37 14.66 48.51
N TYR A 772 -20.76 15.41 47.58
CA TYR A 772 -21.43 16.46 46.83
C TYR A 772 -22.59 15.93 45.97
N TRP A 773 -22.40 14.83 45.25
CA TRP A 773 -23.48 14.19 44.47
C TRP A 773 -24.62 13.66 45.34
N ILE A 774 -24.36 13.19 46.56
CA ILE A 774 -25.39 12.80 47.52
C ILE A 774 -26.26 14.01 47.88
N ILE A 775 -25.68 15.20 48.07
CA ILE A 775 -26.44 16.43 48.32
C ILE A 775 -27.34 16.75 47.11
N CYS A 776 -26.79 16.69 45.89
CA CYS A 776 -27.58 16.88 44.67
C CYS A 776 -28.73 15.86 44.53
N LEU A 777 -28.49 14.59 44.88
CA LEU A 777 -29.48 13.53 44.87
C LEU A 777 -30.59 13.79 45.90
N LEU A 778 -30.24 14.20 47.12
CA LEU A 778 -31.20 14.55 48.17
C LEU A 778 -32.07 15.75 47.78
N LEU A 779 -31.50 16.76 47.10
CA LEU A 779 -32.26 17.86 46.54
C LEU A 779 -33.25 17.38 45.48
N GLY A 780 -32.80 16.51 44.57
CA GLY A 780 -33.66 15.88 43.56
C GLY A 780 -34.81 15.07 44.16
N ILE A 781 -34.52 14.23 45.16
CA ILE A 781 -35.53 13.45 45.89
C ILE A 781 -36.53 14.39 46.56
N THR A 782 -36.06 15.46 47.21
CA THR A 782 -36.93 16.44 47.87
C THR A 782 -37.91 17.08 46.88
N VAL A 783 -37.45 17.45 45.67
CA VAL A 783 -38.31 17.99 44.61
C VAL A 783 -39.34 16.96 44.15
N VAL A 784 -38.92 15.71 43.92
CA VAL A 784 -39.84 14.62 43.52
C VAL A 784 -40.88 14.37 44.61
N THR A 785 -40.46 14.18 45.87
CA THR A 785 -41.35 13.91 47.00
C THR A 785 -42.31 15.07 47.23
N TYR A 786 -41.83 16.31 47.18
CA TYR A 786 -42.69 17.49 47.31
C TYR A 786 -43.77 17.51 46.22
N GLN A 787 -43.39 17.29 44.96
CA GLN A 787 -44.33 17.29 43.85
C GLN A 787 -45.35 16.14 43.93
N VAL A 788 -44.92 14.96 44.39
CA VAL A 788 -45.80 13.80 44.64
C VAL A 788 -46.77 14.08 45.77
N LEU A 789 -46.33 14.71 46.86
CA LEU A 789 -47.17 15.05 48.00
C LEU A 789 -48.28 16.06 47.64
N ILE A 790 -47.98 17.05 46.80
CA ILE A 790 -48.98 18.03 46.34
C ILE A 790 -49.86 17.50 45.20
N ASN A 791 -49.53 16.34 44.62
CA ASN A 791 -50.27 15.65 43.55
C ASN A 791 -50.63 16.57 42.34
N LEU A 792 -49.77 17.53 42.03
CA LEU A 792 -49.91 18.44 40.88
C LEU A 792 -48.94 18.05 39.79
N GLN A 793 -49.35 18.16 38.52
CA GLN A 793 -48.46 17.90 37.40
C GLN A 793 -47.29 18.89 37.39
N ALA A 794 -46.07 18.39 37.20
CA ALA A 794 -44.86 19.20 37.22
C ALA A 794 -44.86 20.20 36.05
N THR A 795 -44.57 21.47 36.35
CA THR A 795 -44.41 22.49 35.31
C THR A 795 -43.12 22.27 34.52
N THR A 796 -43.02 22.85 33.33
CA THR A 796 -41.76 22.87 32.56
C THR A 796 -40.59 23.42 33.38
N SER A 797 -40.82 24.46 34.19
CA SER A 797 -39.80 25.01 35.09
C SER A 797 -39.36 23.99 36.15
N THR A 798 -40.29 23.24 36.73
CA THR A 798 -39.99 22.17 37.71
C THR A 798 -39.17 21.06 37.06
N ARG A 799 -39.51 20.65 35.84
CA ARG A 799 -38.76 19.64 35.08
C ARG A 799 -37.34 20.10 34.72
N LYS A 800 -37.15 21.39 34.41
CA LYS A 800 -35.83 21.96 34.12
C LYS A 800 -34.90 22.06 35.34
N MET A 801 -35.42 21.93 36.57
CA MET A 801 -34.55 21.78 37.76
C MET A 801 -33.65 20.54 37.67
N PHE A 802 -34.10 19.46 37.03
CA PHE A 802 -33.28 18.27 36.81
C PHE A 802 -32.16 18.50 35.79
N HIS A 803 -32.35 19.41 34.82
CA HIS A 803 -31.26 19.79 33.89
C HIS A 803 -30.18 20.56 34.65
N LEU A 804 -30.58 21.49 35.54
CA LEU A 804 -29.64 22.20 36.40
C LEU A 804 -28.90 21.26 37.37
N LEU A 805 -29.61 20.34 38.03
CA LEU A 805 -28.99 19.32 38.88
C LEU A 805 -28.01 18.44 38.08
N ALA A 806 -28.34 18.11 36.84
CA ALA A 806 -27.43 17.36 35.98
C ALA A 806 -26.17 18.17 35.63
N VAL A 807 -26.28 19.46 35.34
CA VAL A 807 -25.12 20.35 35.14
C VAL A 807 -24.23 20.37 36.39
N LEU A 808 -24.83 20.46 37.58
CA LEU A 808 -24.12 20.41 38.86
C LEU A 808 -23.40 19.08 39.08
N VAL A 809 -23.92 17.95 38.60
CA VAL A 809 -23.26 16.64 38.71
C VAL A 809 -22.14 16.47 37.68
N TYR A 810 -22.41 16.80 36.41
CA TYR A 810 -21.53 16.46 35.29
C TYR A 810 -20.32 17.37 35.15
N ILE A 811 -20.44 18.70 35.35
CA ILE A 811 -19.30 19.61 35.20
C ILE A 811 -18.18 19.26 36.22
N PRO A 812 -18.45 19.15 37.53
CA PRO A 812 -17.43 18.74 38.50
C PRO A 812 -16.93 17.31 38.22
N GLY A 813 -17.79 16.39 37.79
CA GLY A 813 -17.37 15.03 37.43
C GLY A 813 -16.39 15.00 36.26
N LEU A 814 -16.64 15.78 35.21
CA LEU A 814 -15.77 15.86 34.03
C LEU A 814 -14.45 16.56 34.32
N ILE A 815 -14.46 17.57 35.20
CA ILE A 815 -13.25 18.31 35.58
C ILE A 815 -12.37 17.49 36.54
N TYR A 816 -12.96 16.92 37.59
CA TYR A 816 -12.19 16.33 38.69
C TYR A 816 -11.96 14.83 38.58
N GLU A 817 -12.96 14.04 38.16
CA GLU A 817 -12.90 12.56 38.21
C GLU A 817 -13.71 11.91 37.06
N ARG A 818 -13.21 12.03 35.83
CA ARG A 818 -13.89 11.54 34.60
C ARG A 818 -14.27 10.06 34.66
N ILE A 819 -13.39 9.21 35.18
CA ILE A 819 -13.60 7.76 35.27
C ILE A 819 -14.74 7.44 36.24
N LEU A 820 -14.82 8.17 37.36
CA LEU A 820 -15.90 8.01 38.32
C LEU A 820 -17.24 8.43 37.71
N LEU A 821 -17.28 9.54 36.96
CA LEU A 821 -18.49 9.97 36.25
C LEU A 821 -18.89 8.97 35.14
N TYR A 822 -17.93 8.44 34.39
CA TYR A 822 -18.19 7.41 33.36
C TYR A 822 -18.83 6.17 33.97
N LEU A 823 -18.26 5.65 35.07
CA LEU A 823 -18.80 4.49 35.77
C LEU A 823 -20.16 4.79 36.42
N ALA A 824 -20.28 5.90 37.13
CA ALA A 824 -21.51 6.29 37.82
C ALA A 824 -22.67 6.53 36.84
N SER A 825 -22.40 7.21 35.72
CA SER A 825 -23.44 7.48 34.72
C SER A 825 -23.98 6.18 34.12
N GLY A 826 -23.11 5.25 33.78
CA GLY A 826 -23.53 3.97 33.24
C GLY A 826 -24.30 3.09 34.24
N ILE A 827 -23.90 3.08 35.51
CA ILE A 827 -24.66 2.39 36.58
C ILE A 827 -26.06 3.00 36.75
N ILE A 828 -26.16 4.32 36.73
CA ILE A 828 -27.43 5.03 36.85
C ILE A 828 -28.35 4.74 35.65
N LEU A 829 -27.82 4.63 34.43
CA LEU A 829 -28.61 4.19 33.27
C LEU A 829 -29.21 2.80 33.51
N GLY A 830 -28.39 1.83 33.92
CA GLY A 830 -28.85 0.48 34.22
C GLY A 830 -29.90 0.45 35.33
N LEU A 831 -29.72 1.26 36.38
CA LEU A 831 -30.70 1.41 37.45
C LEU A 831 -32.02 2.01 36.95
N PHE A 832 -31.98 3.05 36.12
CA PHE A 832 -33.19 3.65 35.55
C PHE A 832 -33.96 2.65 34.69
N VAL A 833 -33.28 1.91 33.81
CA VAL A 833 -33.92 0.86 32.98
C VAL A 833 -34.53 -0.23 33.86
N PHE A 834 -33.84 -0.65 34.93
CA PHE A 834 -34.34 -1.67 35.84
C PHE A 834 -35.55 -1.19 36.67
N LEU A 835 -35.50 0.02 37.21
CA LEU A 835 -36.64 0.63 37.94
C LEU A 835 -37.84 0.83 37.00
N GLU A 836 -37.58 1.20 35.76
CA GLU A 836 -38.60 1.36 34.74
C GLU A 836 -39.27 0.03 34.39
N LEU A 837 -38.50 -1.07 34.32
CA LEU A 837 -39.06 -2.42 34.18
C LEU A 837 -39.95 -2.80 35.37
N ILE A 838 -39.51 -2.50 36.60
CA ILE A 838 -40.31 -2.73 37.82
C ILE A 838 -41.61 -1.92 37.78
N ARG A 839 -41.55 -0.67 37.33
CA ARG A 839 -42.72 0.21 37.17
C ARG A 839 -43.67 -0.36 36.11
N TYR A 840 -43.16 -0.68 34.93
CA TYR A 840 -43.91 -1.21 33.79
C TYR A 840 -44.62 -2.53 34.14
N LEU A 841 -43.93 -3.46 34.78
CA LEU A 841 -44.48 -4.74 35.23
C LEU A 841 -45.27 -4.64 36.56
N GLN A 842 -45.29 -3.46 37.18
CA GLN A 842 -45.92 -3.18 38.49
C GLN A 842 -45.47 -4.11 39.63
N ILE A 843 -44.18 -4.49 39.66
CA ILE A 843 -43.64 -5.43 40.65
C ILE A 843 -43.62 -4.80 42.06
N PRO A 844 -44.30 -5.39 43.07
CA PRO A 844 -44.26 -4.90 44.46
C PRO A 844 -42.87 -5.06 45.10
N PRO A 845 -42.49 -4.22 46.10
CA PRO A 845 -43.26 -3.10 46.64
C PRO A 845 -43.11 -1.80 45.83
N LEU A 846 -42.09 -1.69 44.97
CA LEU A 846 -41.71 -0.43 44.32
C LEU A 846 -42.59 -0.04 43.13
N GLY A 847 -43.20 -0.99 42.42
CA GLY A 847 -43.92 -0.73 41.16
C GLY A 847 -45.01 0.35 41.28
N LYS A 848 -45.84 0.30 42.35
CA LYS A 848 -46.88 1.32 42.59
C LYS A 848 -46.29 2.69 42.97
N ILE A 849 -45.24 2.70 43.79
CA ILE A 849 -44.57 3.94 44.23
C ILE A 849 -43.94 4.64 43.04
N LEU A 850 -43.25 3.89 42.17
CA LEU A 850 -42.65 4.40 40.94
C LEU A 850 -43.71 4.90 39.96
N GLN A 851 -44.84 4.21 39.83
CA GLN A 851 -45.94 4.65 38.97
C GLN A 851 -46.53 6.00 39.43
N GLN A 852 -46.74 6.17 40.73
CA GLN A 852 -47.22 7.43 41.31
C GLN A 852 -46.21 8.57 41.16
N GLY A 853 -44.93 8.30 41.40
CA GLY A 853 -43.86 9.27 41.18
C GLY A 853 -43.77 9.71 39.72
N PHE A 854 -43.90 8.77 38.79
CA PHE A 854 -43.82 9.03 37.36
C PHE A 854 -45.00 9.87 36.84
N SER A 855 -46.24 9.54 37.22
CA SER A 855 -47.44 10.24 36.70
C SER A 855 -47.42 11.75 36.94
N VAL A 856 -46.71 12.19 37.98
CA VAL A 856 -46.57 13.59 38.36
C VAL A 856 -45.60 14.37 37.45
N PHE A 857 -44.62 13.69 36.86
CA PHE A 857 -43.57 14.29 36.02
C PHE A 857 -43.71 13.96 34.53
N ALA A 858 -44.60 13.04 34.16
CA ALA A 858 -44.85 12.63 32.79
C ALA A 858 -45.20 13.83 31.89
N ASP A 859 -44.61 13.86 30.70
CA ASP A 859 -44.87 14.85 29.67
C ASP A 859 -45.43 14.22 28.39
N GLU A 860 -45.58 15.03 27.33
CA GLU A 860 -46.14 14.60 26.04
C GLU A 860 -45.28 13.55 25.33
N LYS A 861 -44.00 13.41 25.70
CA LYS A 861 -43.08 12.42 25.15
C LYS A 861 -43.27 11.06 25.82
N ASP A 862 -43.70 11.05 27.09
CA ASP A 862 -43.86 9.87 27.92
C ASP A 862 -45.19 9.13 27.69
N ASN A 863 -45.17 7.79 27.70
CA ASN A 863 -46.38 6.98 27.52
C ASN A 863 -46.31 5.68 28.36
N LEU A 864 -46.17 4.51 27.73
CA LEU A 864 -45.96 3.25 28.47
C LEU A 864 -44.63 3.25 29.22
N ILE A 865 -43.63 3.94 28.66
CA ILE A 865 -42.30 4.12 29.21
C ILE A 865 -41.95 5.62 29.38
N SER A 866 -41.06 5.88 30.33
CA SER A 866 -40.53 7.18 30.75
C SER A 866 -39.29 7.52 29.93
N LEU A 867 -39.49 8.25 28.84
CA LEU A 867 -38.45 8.57 27.87
C LEU A 867 -37.76 9.89 28.18
N THR A 868 -38.50 10.88 28.69
CA THR A 868 -37.96 12.22 28.92
C THR A 868 -36.76 12.23 29.89
N PRO A 869 -36.80 11.56 31.05
CA PRO A 869 -35.64 11.48 31.95
C PRO A 869 -34.48 10.68 31.33
N LEU A 870 -34.78 9.61 30.60
CA LEU A 870 -33.77 8.80 29.91
C LEU A 870 -33.07 9.59 28.80
N TYR A 871 -33.78 10.40 28.03
CA TYR A 871 -33.21 11.19 26.94
C TYR A 871 -32.35 12.33 27.43
N LEU A 872 -32.78 13.02 28.49
CA LEU A 872 -31.93 13.99 29.16
C LEU A 872 -30.64 13.34 29.63
N PHE A 873 -30.75 12.20 30.32
CA PHE A 873 -29.59 11.51 30.87
C PHE A 873 -28.63 10.99 29.79
N CYS A 874 -29.16 10.31 28.78
CA CYS A 874 -28.39 9.78 27.65
C CYS A 874 -27.74 10.91 26.85
N GLY A 875 -28.47 12.00 26.57
CA GLY A 875 -27.92 13.17 25.87
C GLY A 875 -26.71 13.78 26.56
N LEU A 876 -26.73 13.85 27.89
CA LEU A 876 -25.59 14.33 28.69
C LEU A 876 -24.43 13.32 28.72
N SER A 877 -24.73 12.02 28.70
CA SER A 877 -23.75 10.95 28.86
C SER A 877 -23.09 10.47 27.56
N PHE A 878 -23.74 10.65 26.41
CA PHE A 878 -23.23 10.11 25.14
C PHE A 878 -21.80 10.55 24.82
N PRO A 879 -21.42 11.85 24.91
CA PRO A 879 -20.02 12.25 24.68
C PRO A 879 -19.01 11.54 25.59
N LEU A 880 -19.44 11.17 26.80
CA LEU A 880 -18.63 10.46 27.79
C LEU A 880 -18.52 8.96 27.49
N TRP A 881 -19.56 8.35 26.90
CA TRP A 881 -19.59 6.91 26.59
C TRP A 881 -18.94 6.54 25.25
N MET A 882 -18.60 7.52 24.41
CA MET A 882 -17.98 7.27 23.11
C MET A 882 -16.47 6.94 23.21
N PRO A 883 -15.97 5.97 22.42
CA PRO A 883 -14.61 5.45 22.58
C PRO A 883 -13.57 6.42 22.02
N THR A 884 -12.73 7.06 22.85
CA THR A 884 -11.63 7.90 22.35
C THR A 884 -10.54 8.10 23.39
N ASN A 885 -9.28 7.98 22.98
CA ASN A 885 -8.13 8.35 23.80
C ASN A 885 -7.82 9.85 23.60
N ASN A 886 -7.65 10.59 24.71
CA ASN A 886 -7.17 11.98 24.75
C ASN A 886 -8.09 13.06 24.12
N LEU A 887 -9.38 13.07 24.45
CA LEU A 887 -10.24 14.22 24.12
C LEU A 887 -10.10 15.39 25.10
N SER A 888 -10.24 16.60 24.56
CA SER A 888 -10.34 17.83 25.34
C SER A 888 -11.65 17.88 26.14
N LEU A 889 -11.64 18.61 27.26
CA LEU A 889 -12.80 18.75 28.14
C LEU A 889 -14.02 19.31 27.39
N LEU A 890 -13.80 20.23 26.45
CA LEU A 890 -14.88 20.88 25.70
C LEU A 890 -15.69 19.90 24.85
N ILE A 891 -15.03 18.94 24.21
CA ILE A 891 -15.70 17.92 23.39
C ILE A 891 -16.60 17.05 24.28
N LEU A 892 -16.13 16.66 25.47
CA LEU A 892 -16.91 15.88 26.44
C LEU A 892 -18.09 16.68 27.04
N LEU A 893 -18.01 18.01 27.05
CA LEU A 893 -19.08 18.90 27.51
C LEU A 893 -20.19 19.11 26.46
N SER A 894 -20.12 18.49 25.29
CA SER A 894 -21.10 18.66 24.20
C SER A 894 -22.56 18.51 24.64
N GLY A 895 -22.86 17.50 25.47
CA GLY A 895 -24.23 17.30 26.00
C GLY A 895 -24.63 18.36 27.01
N ILE A 896 -23.70 18.80 27.86
CA ILE A 896 -23.93 19.85 28.86
C ILE A 896 -24.17 21.20 28.19
N LEU A 897 -23.38 21.53 27.17
CA LEU A 897 -23.54 22.77 26.40
C LEU A 897 -24.91 22.83 25.72
N THR A 898 -25.28 21.77 25.00
CA THR A 898 -26.50 21.74 24.20
C THR A 898 -27.76 21.57 25.04
N VAL A 899 -27.83 20.53 25.88
CA VAL A 899 -29.05 20.15 26.61
C VAL A 899 -29.05 20.71 28.03
N GLY A 900 -27.95 20.56 28.76
CA GLY A 900 -27.87 21.01 30.16
C GLY A 900 -28.08 22.52 30.31
N VAL A 901 -27.40 23.29 29.46
CA VAL A 901 -27.32 24.75 29.55
C VAL A 901 -28.15 25.44 28.46
N GLY A 902 -27.91 25.10 27.19
CA GLY A 902 -28.58 25.73 26.03
C GLY A 902 -30.10 25.57 26.04
N ASP A 903 -30.60 24.34 26.05
CA ASP A 903 -32.04 24.04 26.08
C ASP A 903 -32.74 24.55 27.37
N THR A 904 -32.07 24.49 28.52
CA THR A 904 -32.57 25.09 29.77
C THR A 904 -32.77 26.61 29.64
N ALA A 905 -31.79 27.31 29.08
CA ALA A 905 -31.86 28.74 28.80
C ALA A 905 -32.98 29.07 27.81
N ALA A 906 -33.06 28.31 26.72
CA ALA A 906 -34.09 28.48 25.69
C ALA A 906 -35.50 28.33 26.26
N SER A 907 -35.72 27.32 27.10
CA SER A 907 -37.01 27.06 27.74
C SER A 907 -37.38 28.11 28.78
N PHE A 908 -36.44 28.55 29.62
CA PHE A 908 -36.71 29.56 30.64
C PHE A 908 -37.01 30.94 30.04
N ILE A 909 -36.20 31.39 29.07
CA ILE A 909 -36.43 32.67 28.40
C ILE A 909 -37.64 32.59 27.49
N GLY A 910 -37.78 31.52 26.71
CA GLY A 910 -38.90 31.36 25.78
C GLY A 910 -40.26 31.22 26.45
N SER A 911 -40.33 30.65 27.65
CA SER A 911 -41.58 30.55 28.42
C SER A 911 -41.99 31.87 29.10
N LYS A 912 -41.03 32.72 29.49
CA LYS A 912 -41.31 33.99 30.17
C LYS A 912 -41.39 35.21 29.25
N TRP A 913 -40.60 35.21 28.18
CA TRP A 913 -40.36 36.37 27.30
C TRP A 913 -40.38 36.04 25.80
N GLY A 914 -40.77 34.82 25.42
CA GLY A 914 -40.76 34.36 24.02
C GLY A 914 -41.98 34.79 23.21
N PHE A 915 -42.05 36.09 22.87
CA PHE A 915 -43.17 36.65 22.11
C PHE A 915 -43.13 36.29 20.61
N HIS A 916 -41.93 36.12 20.04
CA HIS A 916 -41.76 35.86 18.61
C HIS A 916 -41.48 34.37 18.38
N LYS A 917 -42.37 33.67 17.66
CA LYS A 917 -42.24 32.22 17.37
C LYS A 917 -41.61 31.98 16.00
N TRP A 918 -40.82 30.91 15.89
CA TRP A 918 -40.28 30.45 14.61
C TRP A 918 -41.40 29.90 13.71
N THR A 919 -41.28 30.10 12.39
CA THR A 919 -42.21 29.52 11.41
C THR A 919 -42.21 27.99 11.53
N ASN A 920 -43.38 27.38 11.74
CA ASN A 920 -43.57 25.94 11.94
C ASN A 920 -42.95 25.34 13.23
N SER A 921 -42.64 26.15 14.25
CA SER A 921 -42.15 25.66 15.54
C SER A 921 -42.79 26.41 16.72
N ASN A 922 -43.01 25.70 17.83
CA ASN A 922 -43.52 26.29 19.08
C ASN A 922 -42.42 27.01 19.89
N LYS A 923 -41.17 26.97 19.40
CA LYS A 923 -40.00 27.61 20.03
C LYS A 923 -39.92 29.09 19.65
N SER A 924 -39.46 29.91 20.59
CA SER A 924 -39.35 31.37 20.41
C SER A 924 -37.97 31.80 19.95
N PHE A 925 -37.91 32.87 19.16
CA PHE A 925 -36.70 33.54 18.74
C PHE A 925 -35.83 33.98 19.94
N GLU A 926 -36.46 34.56 20.97
CA GLU A 926 -35.77 34.98 22.21
C GLU A 926 -35.16 33.79 22.95
N GLY A 927 -35.84 32.64 22.94
CA GLY A 927 -35.34 31.38 23.47
C GLY A 927 -34.10 30.89 22.71
N THR A 928 -34.13 30.93 21.36
CA THR A 928 -32.97 30.57 20.53
C THR A 928 -31.77 31.49 20.75
N ILE A 929 -32.01 32.80 20.93
CA ILE A 929 -30.94 33.75 21.29
C ILE A 929 -30.33 33.40 22.63
N ALA A 930 -31.16 33.15 23.64
CA ALA A 930 -30.68 32.75 24.96
C ALA A 930 -29.87 31.44 24.92
N CYS A 931 -30.28 30.50 24.08
CA CYS A 931 -29.62 29.21 23.87
C CYS A 931 -28.15 29.36 23.47
N PHE A 932 -27.86 30.11 22.39
CA PHE A 932 -26.47 30.24 21.93
C PHE A 932 -25.67 31.23 22.77
N LEU A 933 -26.27 32.30 23.30
CA LEU A 933 -25.53 33.28 24.13
C LEU A 933 -25.02 32.67 25.43
N ILE A 934 -25.82 31.84 26.10
CA ILE A 934 -25.39 31.19 27.35
C ILE A 934 -24.37 30.09 27.06
N GLN A 935 -24.51 29.35 25.95
CA GLN A 935 -23.47 28.40 25.51
C GLN A 935 -22.13 29.10 25.24
N ILE A 936 -22.13 30.19 24.46
CA ILE A 936 -20.94 30.99 24.17
C ILE A 936 -20.35 31.56 25.47
N GLY A 937 -21.18 32.08 26.37
CA GLY A 937 -20.73 32.57 27.67
C GLY A 937 -20.00 31.50 28.47
N LEU A 938 -20.52 30.27 28.52
CA LEU A 938 -19.87 29.15 29.21
C LEU A 938 -18.56 28.74 28.52
N ILE A 939 -18.53 28.69 27.18
CA ILE A 939 -17.31 28.41 26.40
C ILE A 939 -16.23 29.46 26.70
N CYS A 940 -16.60 30.75 26.73
CA CYS A 940 -15.68 31.84 27.07
C CYS A 940 -15.15 31.72 28.51
N ILE A 941 -16.00 31.36 29.48
CA ILE A 941 -15.58 31.10 30.86
C ILE A 941 -14.60 29.92 30.93
N LEU A 942 -14.89 28.81 30.25
CA LEU A 942 -14.01 27.64 30.21
C LEU A 942 -12.67 27.95 29.53
N THR A 943 -12.69 28.79 28.49
CA THR A 943 -11.49 29.28 27.81
C THR A 943 -10.66 30.14 28.75
N PHE A 944 -11.30 31.08 29.45
CA PHE A 944 -10.64 31.94 30.44
C PHE A 944 -10.03 31.14 31.60
N MET A 945 -10.67 30.04 32.02
CA MET A 945 -10.15 29.13 33.04
C MET A 945 -9.04 28.19 32.54
N GLY A 946 -8.67 28.25 31.26
CA GLY A 946 -7.60 27.44 30.67
C GLY A 946 -7.98 25.99 30.35
N TYR A 947 -9.27 25.70 30.15
CA TYR A 947 -9.75 24.34 29.78
C TYR A 947 -9.88 24.11 28.27
N ILE A 948 -9.54 25.11 27.45
CA ILE A 948 -9.60 25.05 25.99
C ILE A 948 -8.22 25.46 25.46
N ASP A 949 -7.50 24.49 24.90
CA ASP A 949 -6.08 24.64 24.56
C ASP A 949 -5.82 25.07 23.11
N SER A 950 -6.88 25.35 22.32
CA SER A 950 -6.78 25.66 20.89
C SER A 950 -7.73 26.76 20.46
N ASP A 951 -7.19 27.81 19.84
CA ASP A 951 -7.94 28.91 19.24
C ASP A 951 -8.90 28.42 18.15
N TRP A 952 -8.52 27.35 17.43
CA TRP A 952 -9.36 26.75 16.39
C TRP A 952 -10.55 26.01 17.00
N LEU A 953 -10.32 25.24 18.08
CA LEU A 953 -11.39 24.58 18.81
C LEU A 953 -12.35 25.60 19.44
N PHE A 954 -11.82 26.71 19.95
CA PHE A 954 -12.61 27.84 20.46
C PHE A 954 -13.50 28.42 19.35
N LEU A 955 -12.93 28.88 18.23
CA LEU A 955 -13.70 29.49 17.14
C LEU A 955 -14.78 28.55 16.60
N ARG A 956 -14.43 27.26 16.44
CA ARG A 956 -15.35 26.23 15.98
C ARG A 956 -16.51 26.02 16.94
N SER A 957 -16.25 25.98 18.24
CA SER A 957 -17.29 25.84 19.26
C SER A 957 -18.27 27.01 19.28
N LEU A 958 -17.80 28.25 19.05
CA LEU A 958 -18.66 29.43 18.95
C LEU A 958 -19.62 29.34 17.75
N LEU A 959 -19.09 28.99 16.57
CA LEU A 959 -19.88 28.81 15.36
C LEU A 959 -20.91 27.68 15.52
N LEU A 960 -20.50 26.56 16.11
CA LEU A 960 -21.38 25.42 16.33
C LEU A 960 -22.50 25.72 17.33
N SER A 961 -22.24 26.47 18.40
CA SER A 961 -23.30 26.89 19.32
C SER A 961 -24.39 27.70 18.60
N ILE A 962 -24.02 28.58 17.68
CA ILE A 962 -25.00 29.34 16.88
C ILE A 962 -25.79 28.41 15.96
N VAL A 963 -25.09 27.59 15.16
CA VAL A 963 -25.73 26.69 14.19
C VAL A 963 -26.66 25.70 14.89
N LEU A 964 -26.22 25.08 15.98
CA LEU A 964 -27.01 24.08 16.71
C LEU A 964 -28.19 24.68 17.44
N SER A 965 -28.12 25.92 17.90
CA SER A 965 -29.30 26.61 18.42
C SER A 965 -30.36 26.86 17.35
N PHE A 966 -29.98 27.09 16.08
CA PHE A 966 -30.95 27.13 14.98
C PHE A 966 -31.53 25.75 14.66
N VAL A 967 -30.72 24.69 14.72
CA VAL A 967 -31.23 23.31 14.56
C VAL A 967 -32.22 22.98 15.68
N GLU A 968 -31.87 23.30 16.94
CA GLU A 968 -32.73 23.14 18.11
C GLU A 968 -34.09 23.82 17.92
N ALA A 969 -34.09 25.05 17.40
CA ALA A 969 -35.31 25.82 17.14
C ALA A 969 -36.27 25.13 16.16
N GLN A 970 -35.75 24.28 15.27
CA GLN A 970 -36.49 23.56 14.23
C GLN A 970 -36.80 22.10 14.58
N THR A 971 -36.30 21.58 15.71
CA THR A 971 -36.49 20.19 16.15
C THR A 971 -37.27 20.11 17.46
N ASN A 972 -38.33 19.28 17.53
CA ASN A 972 -39.21 19.23 18.71
C ASN A 972 -39.12 17.95 19.56
N GLN A 973 -38.68 16.82 18.99
CA GLN A 973 -38.81 15.52 19.65
C GLN A 973 -37.46 14.88 20.02
N VAL A 974 -36.49 14.87 19.10
CA VAL A 974 -35.20 14.16 19.27
C VAL A 974 -34.03 15.07 19.67
N ASP A 975 -34.30 16.33 19.99
CA ASP A 975 -33.30 17.36 20.30
C ASP A 975 -32.34 16.95 21.43
N ASN A 976 -32.88 16.35 22.50
CA ASN A 976 -32.09 15.89 23.65
C ASN A 976 -31.09 14.77 23.34
N LEU A 977 -31.26 14.02 22.24
CA LEU A 977 -30.33 12.97 21.81
C LEU A 977 -29.46 13.44 20.62
N ALA A 978 -30.07 14.18 19.69
CA ALA A 978 -29.44 14.59 18.43
C ALA A 978 -28.39 15.69 18.62
N LEU A 979 -28.72 16.75 19.37
CA LEU A 979 -27.88 17.93 19.49
C LEU A 979 -26.56 17.63 20.22
N PRO A 980 -26.54 16.86 21.34
CA PRO A 980 -25.30 16.45 21.98
C PRO A 980 -24.35 15.69 21.05
N LEU A 981 -24.88 14.75 20.28
CA LEU A 981 -24.09 13.94 19.35
C LEU A 981 -23.57 14.78 18.20
N LEU A 982 -24.41 15.65 17.63
CA LEU A 982 -24.00 16.52 16.54
C LEU A 982 -22.92 17.52 16.98
N MET A 983 -23.06 18.11 18.18
CA MET A 983 -22.02 18.95 18.78
C MET A 983 -20.71 18.15 18.98
N TYR A 984 -20.81 16.93 19.52
CA TYR A 984 -19.64 16.08 19.74
C TYR A 984 -18.90 15.76 18.43
N VAL A 985 -19.60 15.29 17.39
CA VAL A 985 -18.99 14.99 16.08
C VAL A 985 -18.37 16.23 15.47
N CYS A 986 -19.12 17.32 15.48
CA CYS A 986 -18.66 18.56 14.89
C CYS A 986 -17.50 19.16 15.66
N LEU A 987 -17.23 18.82 16.92
CA LEU A 987 -16.01 19.26 17.62
C LEU A 987 -14.85 18.24 17.49
N MET A 988 -15.13 17.00 17.08
CA MET A 988 -14.19 15.89 16.93
C MET A 988 -13.49 15.85 15.57
N VAL A 989 -14.27 15.96 14.48
CA VAL A 989 -13.77 16.33 13.15
C VAL A 989 -13.11 17.69 13.28
#